data_AF-A0A4R8B2V2-F1
#
_entry.id   AF-A0A4R8B2V2-F1
#
_cell.length_a   1.000
_cell.length_b   1.000
_cell.length_c   1.000
_cell.angle_alpha   90.00
_cell.angle_beta   90.00
_cell.angle_gamma   90.00
#
_symmetry.space_group_name_H-M   'P 1'
#
loop_
_entity.id
_entity.type
_entity.pdbx_description
1 polymer ?
#
loop_
_entity_poly.entity_id
_entity_poly.type
_entity_poly.pdbx_seq_one_letter_code
_entity_poly.pdbx_strand_id
1 'polypeptide(L)'
;MKKSKFTLVLFLAVLTFLQAQQKEAGTPPAIAEKDLTAYLFVYFTGNKVEQEAVCYAVSADGYHYYHLNDNKPVIDSKVISSTGGVRDPHILRGDDGKTFYMVLTDMTSSKGWDSNRAMVLLKSTDLVKWESSKVNIQTAFSGNEDLKRVWAPQTIYDAKAGKYLIYFSMKHGNDPDKIYYAYANKDFTALESAPKLLFVPKSKGACIDGDIIEKDGVYHLFYKTETETAGIKTATTTDLTSGNWTEKDNYVQPTNESVEGSSVFKLNNSDDYILMYDVYKKGRYQFTKSKDLENFTVIDNDISMDFKPRHGTILPITRSELKRITAKWGMPAKYPKVNNNPVLEGYYADPDILYSNKTKKYYIYPTSDGFDGWSGYYFKTFSSDNLVDWKDEGVILDLKKDVTWANRNAWAPCIVEKKIKGKYKYFYYFTAAQKIGVAVSDSPTGPFKDSGKAIISSKPQGITNGQEIDPDVFTDPKTGKSYLYWGNMYMAVAELNPDMVSLKEGSTKLINVNKSFREGTYVIYRNGKYYFFWSEDDTRSPKYKVRYAISNSPTGPLEMPENNIVIQGNPDEGIYATGHNSVLQIPNKDEWYLTYHRFSYPTGIKMGEAGGFHREVCIDKLEFNADGTIKQVVPTHQGIQGLK
;
A
#
# COMPACT_ATOMS: atom_id res chain seq x y z
N MET A 1 -13.38 66.13 20.68
CA MET A 1 -12.78 65.35 19.58
C MET A 1 -11.90 64.26 20.17
N LYS A 2 -12.38 63.01 20.15
CA LYS A 2 -11.76 61.86 20.83
C LYS A 2 -10.61 61.29 19.99
N LYS A 3 -9.44 61.15 20.61
CA LYS A 3 -8.26 60.43 20.06
C LYS A 3 -8.53 58.92 20.14
N SER A 4 -8.50 58.24 19.00
CA SER A 4 -8.53 56.78 18.91
C SER A 4 -7.13 56.23 19.19
N LYS A 5 -7.01 55.37 20.22
CA LYS A 5 -5.84 54.52 20.45
C LYS A 5 -6.03 53.24 19.64
N PHE A 6 -5.14 52.97 18.69
CA PHE A 6 -5.01 51.66 18.07
C PHE A 6 -4.39 50.71 19.09
N THR A 7 -5.18 49.72 19.54
CA THR A 7 -4.67 48.58 20.30
C THR A 7 -4.21 47.53 19.29
N LEU A 8 -2.90 47.29 19.24
CA LEU A 8 -2.28 46.19 18.50
C LEU A 8 -2.69 44.87 19.17
N VAL A 9 -3.65 44.15 18.59
CA VAL A 9 -3.97 42.78 19.02
C VAL A 9 -2.91 41.86 18.42
N LEU A 10 -2.03 41.36 19.28
CA LEU A 10 -1.04 40.35 18.98
C LEU A 10 -1.79 39.04 18.64
N PHE A 11 -1.91 38.70 17.35
CA PHE A 11 -2.35 37.39 16.89
C PHE A 11 -1.19 36.39 17.14
N LEU A 12 -1.09 35.91 18.38
CA LEU A 12 -0.21 34.80 18.75
C LEU A 12 -1.04 33.82 19.57
N ALA A 13 -1.48 32.73 18.91
CA ALA A 13 -1.80 31.41 19.48
C ALA A 13 -2.90 30.68 18.67
N VAL A 14 -2.67 30.42 17.38
CA VAL A 14 -3.31 29.32 16.65
C VAL A 14 -2.27 28.72 15.70
N LEU A 15 -1.22 28.10 16.26
CA LEU A 15 -0.20 27.43 15.44
C LEU A 15 0.44 26.21 16.12
N THR A 16 -0.12 25.74 17.23
CA THR A 16 0.41 24.58 17.97
C THR A 16 -0.60 23.44 18.03
N PHE A 17 -1.12 23.03 16.87
CA PHE A 17 -1.84 21.75 16.71
C PHE A 17 -1.48 20.98 15.44
N LEU A 18 -0.62 21.54 14.57
CA LEU A 18 -0.22 20.90 13.30
C LEU A 18 1.10 20.10 13.38
N GLN A 19 1.83 20.16 14.49
CA GLN A 19 3.16 19.56 14.58
C GLN A 19 3.17 18.04 14.84
N ALA A 20 2.07 17.44 15.32
CA ALA A 20 2.05 16.01 15.68
C ALA A 20 1.73 15.06 14.51
N GLN A 21 1.49 15.59 13.30
CA GLN A 21 1.12 14.79 12.12
C GLN A 21 1.93 15.10 10.85
N GLN A 22 2.95 15.97 10.90
CA GLN A 22 3.79 16.19 9.73
C GLN A 22 4.73 15.00 9.51
N LYS A 23 4.22 13.95 8.85
CA LYS A 23 5.04 13.24 7.85
C LYS A 23 5.73 14.32 7.01
N GLU A 24 7.04 14.22 6.78
CA GLU A 24 7.77 15.20 5.94
C GLU A 24 6.95 15.43 4.67
N ALA A 25 6.49 16.68 4.48
CA ALA A 25 5.64 17.04 3.34
C ALA A 25 6.31 16.56 2.05
N GLY A 26 5.58 15.80 1.23
CA GLY A 26 6.08 15.20 0.00
C GLY A 26 6.70 13.80 0.13
N THR A 27 6.55 13.11 1.28
CA THR A 27 6.89 11.68 1.42
C THR A 27 5.65 10.79 1.27
N PRO A 28 5.69 9.69 0.49
CA PRO A 28 4.55 8.80 0.33
C PRO A 28 4.16 8.09 1.65
N PRO A 29 2.88 7.73 1.82
CA PRO A 29 2.43 6.94 2.97
C PRO A 29 3.03 5.52 2.96
N ALA A 30 3.05 4.87 4.12
CA ALA A 30 3.56 3.49 4.26
C ALA A 30 2.80 2.48 3.38
N ILE A 31 1.49 2.68 3.21
CA ILE A 31 0.62 1.97 2.27
C ILE A 31 -0.06 3.03 1.41
N ALA A 32 0.00 2.87 0.08
CA ALA A 32 -0.76 3.74 -0.81
C ALA A 32 -2.23 3.31 -0.81
N GLU A 33 -3.16 4.27 -0.72
CA GLU A 33 -4.61 3.99 -0.68
C GLU A 33 -5.07 3.17 -1.90
N LYS A 34 -4.46 3.38 -3.07
CA LYS A 34 -4.72 2.60 -4.29
C LYS A 34 -4.48 1.09 -4.14
N ASP A 35 -3.59 0.68 -3.23
CA ASP A 35 -3.21 -0.71 -3.05
C ASP A 35 -4.17 -1.45 -2.11
N LEU A 36 -5.04 -0.73 -1.41
CA LEU A 36 -6.14 -1.30 -0.63
C LEU A 36 -7.24 -1.77 -1.60
N THR A 37 -7.18 -3.06 -1.95
CA THR A 37 -7.98 -3.66 -3.03
C THR A 37 -9.02 -4.65 -2.53
N ALA A 38 -9.03 -4.92 -1.21
CA ALA A 38 -9.96 -5.84 -0.59
C ALA A 38 -10.19 -5.48 0.88
N TYR A 39 -11.07 -6.24 1.53
CA TYR A 39 -11.42 -6.15 2.94
C TYR A 39 -11.28 -7.51 3.61
N LEU A 40 -10.77 -7.50 4.84
CA LEU A 40 -10.81 -8.61 5.77
C LEU A 40 -11.86 -8.33 6.84
N PHE A 41 -12.89 -9.16 6.94
CA PHE A 41 -13.84 -9.14 8.05
C PHE A 41 -13.42 -10.19 9.09
N VAL A 42 -13.13 -9.74 10.30
CA VAL A 42 -12.84 -10.57 11.47
C VAL A 42 -14.06 -10.60 12.39
N TYR A 43 -14.56 -11.79 12.72
CA TYR A 43 -15.80 -11.97 13.48
C TYR A 43 -15.79 -13.27 14.30
N PHE A 44 -16.85 -13.51 15.08
CA PHE A 44 -17.20 -14.81 15.67
C PHE A 44 -18.66 -15.16 15.32
N THR A 45 -19.13 -16.38 15.61
CA THR A 45 -20.38 -16.88 14.99
C THR A 45 -21.54 -17.11 15.96
N GLY A 46 -21.34 -17.00 17.27
CA GLY A 46 -22.40 -17.34 18.23
C GLY A 46 -21.95 -17.40 19.68
N ASN A 47 -22.76 -18.08 20.50
CA ASN A 47 -22.59 -18.13 21.96
C ASN A 47 -22.21 -19.53 22.48
N LYS A 48 -22.08 -20.52 21.60
CA LYS A 48 -21.46 -21.80 21.98
C LYS A 48 -19.96 -21.62 22.04
N VAL A 49 -19.27 -22.36 22.91
CA VAL A 49 -17.82 -22.22 23.10
C VAL A 49 -17.05 -22.38 21.78
N GLU A 50 -17.48 -23.31 20.91
CA GLU A 50 -16.90 -23.52 19.59
C GLU A 50 -17.19 -22.41 18.57
N GLN A 51 -18.17 -21.55 18.84
CA GLN A 51 -18.56 -20.39 18.03
C GLN A 51 -17.96 -19.08 18.54
N GLU A 52 -17.46 -19.06 19.78
CA GLU A 52 -16.71 -17.97 20.41
C GLU A 52 -15.24 -18.07 20.03
N ALA A 53 -14.98 -17.95 18.74
CA ALA A 53 -13.68 -18.10 18.14
C ALA A 53 -13.53 -17.22 16.90
N VAL A 54 -12.30 -16.77 16.63
CA VAL A 54 -12.00 -15.83 15.54
C VAL A 54 -12.16 -16.52 14.19
N CYS A 55 -13.02 -15.99 13.34
CA CYS A 55 -13.26 -16.41 11.96
C CYS A 55 -12.95 -15.25 11.00
N TYR A 56 -12.60 -15.58 9.75
CA TYR A 56 -12.30 -14.60 8.70
C TYR A 56 -13.28 -14.71 7.54
N ALA A 57 -13.52 -13.58 6.88
CA ALA A 57 -14.15 -13.48 5.57
C ALA A 57 -13.47 -12.38 4.76
N VAL A 58 -13.59 -12.44 3.44
CA VAL A 58 -13.01 -11.46 2.53
C VAL A 58 -14.07 -10.85 1.62
N SER A 59 -13.87 -9.60 1.24
CA SER A 59 -14.69 -8.89 0.26
C SER A 59 -13.81 -8.07 -0.67
N ALA A 60 -14.16 -8.01 -1.96
CA ALA A 60 -13.46 -7.18 -2.94
C ALA A 60 -13.97 -5.73 -2.98
N ASP A 61 -15.17 -5.47 -2.44
CA ASP A 61 -15.88 -4.21 -2.62
C ASP A 61 -16.44 -3.62 -1.32
N GLY A 62 -16.47 -4.38 -0.23
CA GLY A 62 -17.06 -3.96 1.05
C GLY A 62 -18.57 -4.18 1.11
N TYR A 63 -19.14 -4.95 0.17
CA TYR A 63 -20.57 -5.26 0.08
C TYR A 63 -20.83 -6.77 0.05
N HIS A 64 -20.01 -7.53 -0.69
CA HIS A 64 -20.16 -8.97 -0.84
C HIS A 64 -19.03 -9.71 -0.12
N TYR A 65 -19.36 -10.42 0.96
CA TYR A 65 -18.38 -11.11 1.81
C TYR A 65 -18.50 -12.63 1.70
N TYR A 66 -17.34 -13.29 1.68
CA TYR A 66 -17.22 -14.73 1.59
C TYR A 66 -16.33 -15.25 2.71
N HIS A 67 -16.82 -16.22 3.48
CA HIS A 67 -16.03 -16.83 4.55
C HIS A 67 -14.76 -17.49 4.02
N LEU A 68 -13.70 -17.45 4.83
CA LEU A 68 -12.51 -18.27 4.65
C LEU A 68 -12.62 -19.54 5.49
N ASN A 69 -11.80 -20.55 5.17
CA ASN A 69 -11.63 -21.74 6.01
C ASN A 69 -12.94 -22.51 6.32
N ASP A 70 -13.89 -22.57 5.37
CA ASP A 70 -15.23 -23.14 5.56
C ASP A 70 -15.98 -22.58 6.79
N ASN A 71 -15.76 -21.30 7.13
CA ASN A 71 -16.34 -20.63 8.29
C ASN A 71 -15.89 -21.25 9.63
N LYS A 72 -14.76 -21.98 9.63
CA LYS A 72 -14.11 -22.51 10.83
C LYS A 72 -13.11 -21.48 11.38
N PRO A 73 -12.83 -21.52 12.70
CA PRO A 73 -11.89 -20.60 13.32
C PRO A 73 -10.50 -20.60 12.67
N VAL A 74 -9.91 -19.42 12.55
CA VAL A 74 -8.54 -19.21 12.04
C VAL A 74 -7.49 -19.25 13.15
N ILE A 75 -7.91 -19.13 14.40
CA ILE A 75 -7.08 -19.25 15.60
C ILE A 75 -7.82 -20.17 16.60
N ASP A 76 -7.09 -21.10 17.23
CA ASP A 76 -7.65 -21.93 18.29
C ASP A 76 -7.78 -21.13 19.60
N SER A 77 -9.01 -20.79 19.96
CA SER A 77 -9.32 -20.02 21.17
C SER A 77 -8.79 -20.68 22.44
N LYS A 78 -8.71 -22.01 22.50
CA LYS A 78 -8.22 -22.74 23.69
C LYS A 78 -6.74 -22.44 24.00
N VAL A 79 -5.98 -22.02 23.00
CA VAL A 79 -4.55 -21.68 23.15
C VAL A 79 -4.38 -20.26 23.66
N ILE A 80 -5.22 -19.33 23.21
CA ILE A 80 -5.05 -17.90 23.45
C ILE A 80 -5.88 -17.35 24.62
N SER A 81 -6.99 -18.01 24.96
CA SER A 81 -7.96 -17.58 25.98
C SER A 81 -7.70 -18.24 27.35
N SER A 82 -8.00 -17.54 28.44
CA SER A 82 -8.04 -18.14 29.79
C SER A 82 -9.38 -18.83 30.07
N THR A 83 -10.45 -18.41 29.39
CA THR A 83 -11.79 -18.99 29.56
C THR A 83 -12.09 -20.13 28.58
N GLY A 84 -11.31 -20.24 27.49
CA GLY A 84 -11.48 -21.21 26.42
C GLY A 84 -12.21 -20.67 25.18
N GLY A 85 -12.74 -19.44 25.24
CA GLY A 85 -13.44 -18.76 24.15
C GLY A 85 -13.03 -17.29 24.04
N VAL A 86 -13.23 -16.71 22.86
CA VAL A 86 -12.96 -15.29 22.57
C VAL A 86 -14.10 -14.67 21.79
N ARG A 87 -14.35 -13.38 22.05
CA ARG A 87 -15.44 -12.62 21.42
C ARG A 87 -14.96 -11.24 20.99
N ASP A 88 -15.80 -10.57 20.22
CA ASP A 88 -15.67 -9.16 19.87
C ASP A 88 -14.29 -8.80 19.26
N PRO A 89 -13.83 -9.52 18.21
CA PRO A 89 -12.54 -9.24 17.62
C PRO A 89 -12.50 -7.87 16.96
N HIS A 90 -11.55 -7.05 17.40
CA HIS A 90 -11.17 -5.82 16.72
C HIS A 90 -9.76 -5.94 16.18
N ILE A 91 -9.57 -5.62 14.89
CA ILE A 91 -8.28 -5.67 14.20
C ILE A 91 -7.87 -4.28 13.70
N LEU A 92 -6.57 -3.96 13.83
CA LEU A 92 -5.96 -2.71 13.41
C LEU A 92 -4.66 -2.99 12.64
N ARG A 93 -4.45 -2.26 11.55
CA ARG A 93 -3.12 -2.12 10.93
C ARG A 93 -2.33 -1.05 11.67
N GLY A 94 -1.10 -1.38 12.08
CA GLY A 94 -0.18 -0.45 12.72
C GLY A 94 0.23 0.70 11.79
N ASP A 95 0.65 1.81 12.39
CA ASP A 95 1.11 3.02 11.67
C ASP A 95 2.36 2.76 10.80
N ASP A 96 3.10 1.68 11.09
CA ASP A 96 4.22 1.20 10.28
C ASP A 96 3.79 0.57 8.93
N GLY A 97 2.48 0.34 8.74
CA GLY A 97 1.87 -0.28 7.57
C GLY A 97 2.06 -1.81 7.47
N LYS A 98 2.83 -2.43 8.38
CA LYS A 98 3.30 -3.82 8.26
C LYS A 98 2.88 -4.72 9.41
N THR A 99 2.65 -4.14 10.58
CA THR A 99 2.22 -4.87 11.77
C THR A 99 0.70 -4.82 11.88
N PHE A 100 0.10 -5.91 12.35
CA PHE A 100 -1.32 -6.02 12.63
C PHE A 100 -1.51 -6.35 14.11
N TYR A 101 -2.48 -5.68 14.71
CA TYR A 101 -2.88 -5.87 16.09
C TYR A 101 -4.33 -6.33 16.13
N MET A 102 -4.63 -7.31 16.96
CA MET A 102 -6.01 -7.70 17.22
C MET A 102 -6.22 -7.81 18.73
N VAL A 103 -7.37 -7.33 19.20
CA VAL A 103 -7.78 -7.44 20.60
C VAL A 103 -9.13 -8.15 20.67
N LEU A 104 -9.30 -8.97 21.70
CA LEU A 104 -10.47 -9.82 21.88
C LEU A 104 -10.94 -9.78 23.33
N THR A 105 -12.24 -9.88 23.55
CA THR A 105 -12.81 -10.23 24.85
C THR A 105 -12.42 -11.68 25.18
N ASP A 106 -11.76 -11.93 26.32
CA ASP A 106 -11.47 -13.30 26.80
C ASP A 106 -12.66 -13.84 27.60
N MET A 107 -13.59 -14.51 26.92
CA MET A 107 -14.88 -14.89 27.49
C MET A 107 -15.46 -16.17 26.90
N THR A 108 -16.17 -16.91 27.74
CA THR A 108 -17.06 -17.99 27.33
C THR A 108 -18.45 -17.75 27.89
N SER A 109 -19.43 -17.37 27.06
CA SER A 109 -20.75 -16.92 27.56
C SER A 109 -21.55 -18.01 28.29
N SER A 110 -21.29 -19.30 28.01
CA SER A 110 -21.87 -20.41 28.77
C SER A 110 -21.42 -20.47 30.24
N LYS A 111 -20.36 -19.72 30.61
CA LYS A 111 -19.89 -19.54 31.99
C LYS A 111 -20.52 -18.31 32.68
N GLY A 112 -21.43 -17.61 32.00
CA GLY A 112 -22.11 -16.40 32.48
C GLY A 112 -21.56 -15.11 31.86
N TRP A 113 -22.36 -14.04 31.90
CA TRP A 113 -21.98 -12.75 31.32
C TRP A 113 -20.91 -11.99 32.12
N ASP A 114 -20.76 -12.34 33.40
CA ASP A 114 -19.69 -11.82 34.24
C ASP A 114 -18.59 -12.89 34.39
N SER A 115 -18.25 -13.65 33.34
CA SER A 115 -17.23 -14.72 33.41
C SER A 115 -15.81 -14.26 33.05
N ASN A 116 -15.62 -13.00 32.66
CA ASN A 116 -14.40 -12.49 32.06
C ASN A 116 -13.82 -11.31 32.88
N ARG A 117 -12.50 -11.26 33.08
CA ARG A 117 -11.79 -10.06 33.58
C ARG A 117 -10.58 -9.72 32.72
N ALA A 118 -10.48 -10.40 31.58
CA ALA A 118 -9.32 -10.38 30.73
C ALA A 118 -9.69 -10.02 29.29
N MET A 119 -8.68 -9.56 28.58
CA MET A 119 -8.66 -9.44 27.12
C MET A 119 -7.47 -10.23 26.58
N VAL A 120 -7.58 -10.64 25.32
CA VAL A 120 -6.46 -11.20 24.56
C VAL A 120 -5.90 -10.10 23.65
N LEU A 121 -4.58 -9.94 23.64
CA LEU A 121 -3.84 -9.11 22.69
C LEU A 121 -3.15 -10.05 21.71
N LEU A 122 -3.25 -9.74 20.41
CA LEU A 122 -2.66 -10.49 19.33
C LEU A 122 -1.83 -9.57 18.44
N LYS A 123 -0.67 -10.06 17.98
CA LYS A 123 0.22 -9.34 17.06
C LYS A 123 0.64 -10.24 15.89
N SER A 124 0.66 -9.68 14.69
CA SER A 124 1.07 -10.38 13.47
C SER A 124 1.77 -9.44 12.49
N THR A 125 2.55 -9.97 11.57
CA THR A 125 3.07 -9.25 10.39
C THR A 125 2.54 -9.82 9.07
N ASP A 126 1.65 -10.82 9.16
CA ASP A 126 1.27 -11.63 8.02
C ASP A 126 -0.21 -12.07 8.03
N LEU A 127 -1.00 -11.64 9.03
CA LEU A 127 -2.42 -11.96 9.26
C LEU A 127 -2.74 -13.45 9.46
N VAL A 128 -1.74 -14.33 9.37
CA VAL A 128 -1.86 -15.79 9.41
C VAL A 128 -1.33 -16.35 10.73
N LYS A 129 -0.14 -15.92 11.13
CA LYS A 129 0.51 -16.29 12.38
C LYS A 129 0.34 -15.17 13.38
N TRP A 130 -0.13 -15.52 14.56
CA TRP A 130 -0.40 -14.59 15.63
C TRP A 130 0.40 -14.95 16.88
N GLU A 131 1.11 -13.98 17.42
CA GLU A 131 1.60 -14.00 18.79
C GLU A 131 0.48 -13.54 19.71
N SER A 132 0.32 -14.17 20.88
CA SER A 132 -0.79 -13.89 21.79
C SER A 132 -0.34 -13.61 23.21
N SER A 133 -0.96 -12.66 23.88
CA SER A 133 -0.88 -12.47 25.32
C SER A 133 -2.27 -12.26 25.94
N LYS A 134 -2.35 -12.46 27.25
CA LYS A 134 -3.57 -12.26 28.04
C LYS A 134 -3.33 -11.16 29.06
N VAL A 135 -4.25 -10.21 29.13
CA VAL A 135 -4.22 -9.15 30.14
C VAL A 135 -5.46 -9.28 31.00
N ASN A 136 -5.30 -9.84 32.20
CA ASN A 136 -6.34 -9.87 33.21
C ASN A 136 -6.24 -8.61 34.08
N ILE A 137 -7.22 -7.71 33.94
CA ILE A 137 -7.20 -6.38 34.57
C ILE A 137 -7.23 -6.49 36.10
N GLN A 138 -8.03 -7.42 36.62
CA GLN A 138 -8.20 -7.62 38.06
C GLN A 138 -6.89 -8.05 38.74
N THR A 139 -6.05 -8.83 38.05
CA THR A 139 -4.76 -9.28 38.59
C THR A 139 -3.59 -8.38 38.21
N ALA A 140 -3.68 -7.65 37.10
CA ALA A 140 -2.60 -6.79 36.61
C ALA A 140 -2.52 -5.46 37.38
N PHE A 141 -3.64 -4.97 37.91
CA PHE A 141 -3.75 -3.66 38.55
C PHE A 141 -4.59 -3.71 39.83
N SER A 142 -4.09 -3.13 40.92
CA SER A 142 -4.83 -2.98 42.18
C SER A 142 -6.06 -2.09 42.03
N GLY A 143 -7.04 -2.23 42.93
CA GLY A 143 -8.27 -1.42 42.90
C GLY A 143 -9.34 -1.94 41.93
N ASN A 144 -9.20 -3.17 41.45
CA ASN A 144 -10.15 -3.84 40.55
C ASN A 144 -10.75 -5.11 41.19
N GLU A 145 -10.75 -5.19 42.53
CA GLU A 145 -11.17 -6.38 43.28
C GLU A 145 -12.66 -6.72 43.04
N ASP A 146 -13.50 -5.71 42.79
CA ASP A 146 -14.93 -5.87 42.47
C ASP A 146 -15.25 -5.80 40.96
N LEU A 147 -14.22 -5.88 40.10
CA LEU A 147 -14.38 -5.92 38.64
C LEU A 147 -15.16 -7.17 38.20
N LYS A 148 -16.30 -6.94 37.54
CA LYS A 148 -17.18 -7.99 37.03
C LYS A 148 -16.83 -8.40 35.61
N ARG A 149 -16.56 -7.44 34.72
CA ARG A 149 -16.31 -7.72 33.30
C ARG A 149 -15.45 -6.69 32.58
N VAL A 150 -14.80 -7.16 31.51
CA VAL A 150 -13.98 -6.42 30.54
C VAL A 150 -14.42 -6.82 29.13
N TRP A 151 -15.14 -5.95 28.42
CA TRP A 151 -15.79 -6.29 27.16
C TRP A 151 -15.37 -5.42 25.99
N ALA A 152 -15.46 -6.01 24.79
CA ALA A 152 -15.30 -5.39 23.49
C ALA A 152 -14.08 -4.46 23.41
N PRO A 153 -12.86 -4.96 23.69
CA PRO A 153 -11.69 -4.15 23.50
C PRO A 153 -11.51 -3.81 22.03
N GLN A 154 -11.12 -2.58 21.77
CA GLN A 154 -10.73 -2.09 20.46
C GLN A 154 -9.42 -1.31 20.56
N THR A 155 -8.81 -0.99 19.43
CA THR A 155 -7.48 -0.35 19.39
C THR A 155 -7.46 0.78 18.37
N ILE A 156 -6.85 1.91 18.72
CA ILE A 156 -6.58 3.03 17.81
C ILE A 156 -5.14 3.51 18.00
N TYR A 157 -4.51 4.03 16.94
CA TYR A 157 -3.21 4.67 17.06
C TYR A 157 -3.37 6.14 17.48
N ASP A 158 -2.80 6.51 18.62
CA ASP A 158 -2.70 7.91 19.06
C ASP A 158 -1.39 8.51 18.54
N ALA A 159 -1.49 9.30 17.47
CA ALA A 159 -0.33 9.95 16.85
C ALA A 159 0.36 10.96 17.78
N LYS A 160 -0.36 11.59 18.71
CA LYS A 160 0.21 12.54 19.68
C LYS A 160 1.05 11.80 20.72
N ALA A 161 0.63 10.61 21.12
CA ALA A 161 1.40 9.77 22.04
C ALA A 161 2.45 8.90 21.33
N GLY A 162 2.31 8.65 20.03
CA GLY A 162 3.12 7.68 19.28
C GLY A 162 2.88 6.24 19.75
N LYS A 163 1.66 5.91 20.20
CA LYS A 163 1.32 4.66 20.87
C LYS A 163 -0.05 4.14 20.46
N TYR A 164 -0.28 2.85 20.69
CA TYR A 164 -1.58 2.22 20.51
C TYR A 164 -2.40 2.31 21.79
N LEU A 165 -3.56 2.98 21.70
CA LEU A 165 -4.53 3.10 22.76
C LEU A 165 -5.54 1.96 22.64
N ILE A 166 -5.64 1.13 23.68
CA ILE A 166 -6.66 0.08 23.79
C ILE A 166 -7.78 0.60 24.67
N TYR A 167 -9.02 0.53 24.19
CA TYR A 167 -10.20 0.99 24.91
C TYR A 167 -11.26 -0.10 24.96
N PHE A 168 -11.99 -0.17 26.07
CA PHE A 168 -12.87 -1.29 26.40
C PHE A 168 -13.87 -0.91 27.48
N SER A 169 -14.95 -1.68 27.58
CA SER A 169 -15.98 -1.48 28.59
C SER A 169 -15.66 -2.23 29.88
N MET A 170 -15.83 -1.59 31.03
CA MET A 170 -15.66 -2.22 32.33
C MET A 170 -16.88 -2.00 33.23
N LYS A 171 -17.15 -2.99 34.10
CA LYS A 171 -18.19 -2.91 35.13
C LYS A 171 -17.63 -3.31 36.49
N HIS A 172 -17.80 -2.45 37.49
CA HIS A 172 -17.44 -2.71 38.88
C HIS A 172 -18.70 -2.81 39.73
N GLY A 173 -18.84 -3.88 40.52
CA GLY A 173 -20.00 -4.04 41.42
C GLY A 173 -21.36 -3.83 40.74
N ASN A 174 -22.12 -2.84 41.20
CA ASN A 174 -23.44 -2.49 40.65
C ASN A 174 -23.41 -1.24 39.75
N ASP A 175 -22.23 -0.65 39.53
CA ASP A 175 -22.10 0.53 38.69
C ASP A 175 -22.48 0.21 37.22
N PRO A 176 -23.01 1.18 36.48
CA PRO A 176 -23.17 1.05 35.04
C PRO A 176 -21.81 0.84 34.35
N ASP A 177 -21.84 0.11 33.24
CA ASP A 177 -20.68 -0.09 32.40
C ASP A 177 -20.20 1.25 31.83
N LYS A 178 -18.88 1.48 31.86
CA LYS A 178 -18.25 2.69 31.31
C LYS A 178 -17.10 2.29 30.39
N ILE A 179 -16.69 3.18 29.49
CA ILE A 179 -15.55 2.94 28.61
C ILE A 179 -14.28 3.48 29.26
N TYR A 180 -13.27 2.64 29.34
CA TYR A 180 -11.93 2.92 29.85
C TYR A 180 -10.90 2.76 28.73
N TYR A 181 -9.69 3.27 28.96
CA TYR A 181 -8.56 3.08 28.07
C TYR A 181 -7.25 2.86 28.82
N ALA A 182 -6.28 2.25 28.13
CA ALA A 182 -4.88 2.25 28.51
C ALA A 182 -4.01 2.12 27.26
N TYR A 183 -2.76 2.57 27.33
CA TYR A 183 -1.80 2.35 26.25
C TYR A 183 -1.26 0.92 26.32
N ALA A 184 -1.14 0.28 25.16
CA ALA A 184 -0.37 -0.95 25.02
C ALA A 184 1.12 -0.65 25.17
N ASN A 185 1.86 -1.59 25.77
CA ASN A 185 3.32 -1.53 25.76
C ASN A 185 3.87 -1.71 24.33
N LYS A 186 5.16 -1.41 24.14
CA LYS A 186 5.84 -1.48 22.83
C LYS A 186 5.70 -2.83 22.13
N ASP A 187 5.71 -3.92 22.90
CA ASP A 187 5.64 -5.27 22.34
C ASP A 187 4.21 -5.71 22.03
N PHE A 188 3.21 -4.93 22.44
CA PHE A 188 1.78 -5.25 22.35
C PHE A 188 1.41 -6.53 23.12
N THR A 189 2.01 -6.71 24.29
CA THR A 189 1.81 -7.88 25.15
C THR A 189 1.14 -7.55 26.49
N ALA A 190 1.13 -6.27 26.89
CA ALA A 190 0.53 -5.81 28.14
C ALA A 190 0.07 -4.36 28.04
N LEU A 191 -0.66 -3.88 29.05
CA LEU A 191 -0.99 -2.46 29.22
C LEU A 191 0.10 -1.76 30.05
N GLU A 192 0.45 -0.53 29.69
CA GLU A 192 1.49 0.27 30.38
C GLU A 192 1.05 0.77 31.75
N SER A 193 -0.26 0.89 31.99
CA SER A 193 -0.81 1.40 33.24
C SER A 193 -2.20 0.85 33.51
N ALA A 194 -2.67 1.06 34.74
CA ALA A 194 -4.06 0.81 35.09
C ALA A 194 -5.00 1.59 34.15
N PRO A 195 -6.16 1.01 33.80
CA PRO A 195 -7.11 1.67 32.90
C PRO A 195 -7.63 2.98 33.48
N LYS A 196 -7.76 4.00 32.62
CA LYS A 196 -8.30 5.31 32.95
C LYS A 196 -9.66 5.46 32.30
N LEU A 197 -10.55 6.22 32.94
CA LEU A 197 -11.86 6.50 32.39
C LEU A 197 -11.71 7.26 31.06
N LEU A 198 -12.32 6.76 29.99
CA LEU A 198 -12.34 7.40 28.67
C LEU A 198 -13.61 8.22 28.49
N PHE A 199 -14.76 7.61 28.73
CA PHE A 199 -16.05 8.18 28.40
C PHE A 199 -17.17 7.71 29.34
N VAL A 200 -18.05 8.64 29.70
CA VAL A 200 -19.31 8.40 30.41
C VAL A 200 -20.40 9.21 29.70
N PRO A 201 -21.55 8.62 29.34
CA PRO A 201 -22.63 9.35 28.70
C PRO A 201 -23.28 10.34 29.67
N LYS A 202 -23.93 11.39 29.13
CA LYS A 202 -24.73 12.40 29.87
C LYS A 202 -25.76 11.75 30.79
N SER A 203 -26.37 10.64 30.36
CA SER A 203 -27.34 9.87 31.15
C SER A 203 -26.73 9.16 32.38
N LYS A 204 -25.40 9.04 32.43
CA LYS A 204 -24.62 8.33 33.46
C LYS A 204 -24.91 6.84 33.61
N GLY A 205 -25.74 6.24 32.75
CA GLY A 205 -25.91 4.79 32.75
C GLY A 205 -24.97 4.10 31.76
N ALA A 206 -25.29 2.87 31.40
CA ALA A 206 -24.32 1.97 30.78
C ALA A 206 -23.96 2.39 29.35
N CYS A 207 -22.67 2.46 29.05
CA CYS A 207 -22.12 2.54 27.70
C CYS A 207 -21.14 1.40 27.45
N ILE A 208 -21.33 0.66 26.35
CA ILE A 208 -20.48 -0.45 25.94
C ILE A 208 -20.19 -0.44 24.43
N ASP A 209 -19.37 -1.39 23.95
CA ASP A 209 -19.07 -1.62 22.54
C ASP A 209 -18.62 -0.35 21.81
N GLY A 210 -17.63 0.33 22.39
CA GLY A 210 -17.07 1.54 21.80
C GLY A 210 -16.34 1.23 20.50
N ASP A 211 -16.50 2.09 19.49
CA ASP A 211 -15.77 2.09 18.22
C ASP A 211 -15.39 3.52 17.86
N ILE A 212 -14.09 3.77 17.68
CA ILE A 212 -13.52 5.10 17.47
C ILE A 212 -12.86 5.16 16.10
N ILE A 213 -13.32 6.11 15.27
CA ILE A 213 -12.68 6.47 14.00
C ILE A 213 -12.27 7.95 14.00
N GLU A 214 -11.17 8.26 13.33
CA GLU A 214 -10.70 9.63 13.10
C GLU A 214 -11.12 10.11 11.71
N LYS A 215 -11.62 11.34 11.64
CA LYS A 215 -11.93 12.03 10.40
C LYS A 215 -11.65 13.53 10.57
N ASP A 216 -10.83 14.08 9.67
CA ASP A 216 -10.52 15.52 9.59
C ASP A 216 -10.03 16.15 10.93
N GLY A 217 -9.25 15.40 11.71
CA GLY A 217 -8.71 15.80 13.01
C GLY A 217 -9.67 15.61 14.19
N VAL A 218 -10.82 14.98 13.97
CA VAL A 218 -11.84 14.73 14.99
C VAL A 218 -12.03 13.23 15.19
N TYR A 219 -12.00 12.78 16.44
CA TYR A 219 -12.32 11.42 16.82
C TYR A 219 -13.82 11.29 17.07
N HIS A 220 -14.44 10.30 16.45
CA HIS A 220 -15.86 9.95 16.57
C HIS A 220 -15.98 8.61 17.29
N LEU A 221 -16.46 8.63 18.54
CA LEU A 221 -16.82 7.44 19.30
C LEU A 221 -18.26 7.07 19.01
N PHE A 222 -18.48 5.89 18.45
CA PHE A 222 -19.76 5.20 18.39
C PHE A 222 -19.85 4.27 19.60
N TYR A 223 -20.95 4.30 20.34
CA TYR A 223 -21.11 3.45 21.51
C TYR A 223 -22.55 2.99 21.68
N LYS A 224 -22.71 1.79 22.24
CA LYS A 224 -24.01 1.23 22.60
C LYS A 224 -24.46 1.75 23.96
N THR A 225 -25.70 2.22 24.06
CA THR A 225 -26.35 2.61 25.32
C THR A 225 -27.51 1.67 25.66
N GLU A 226 -27.82 1.52 26.96
CA GLU A 226 -28.90 0.66 27.49
C GLU A 226 -29.90 1.43 28.39
N THR A 227 -29.80 2.77 28.47
CA THR A 227 -30.44 3.55 29.56
C THR A 227 -31.84 4.09 29.27
N GLU A 228 -32.14 4.42 28.01
CA GLU A 228 -33.44 4.96 27.59
C GLU A 228 -34.03 4.09 26.48
N THR A 229 -33.34 4.06 25.35
CA THR A 229 -33.60 3.17 24.22
C THR A 229 -32.29 2.47 23.88
N ALA A 230 -32.29 1.13 23.83
CA ALA A 230 -31.10 0.40 23.44
C ALA A 230 -30.72 0.75 22.00
N GLY A 231 -29.49 1.21 21.77
CA GLY A 231 -29.09 1.74 20.47
C GLY A 231 -27.67 2.28 20.42
N ILE A 232 -27.28 2.86 19.28
CA ILE A 232 -25.95 3.43 19.04
C ILE A 232 -26.04 4.95 19.06
N LYS A 233 -25.26 5.58 19.93
CA LYS A 233 -25.07 7.04 19.98
C LYS A 233 -23.62 7.38 19.67
N THR A 234 -23.36 8.67 19.44
CA THR A 234 -22.02 9.15 19.14
C THR A 234 -21.54 10.24 20.09
N ALA A 235 -20.23 10.34 20.25
CA ALA A 235 -19.56 11.45 20.92
C ALA A 235 -18.28 11.82 20.17
N THR A 236 -17.88 13.09 20.21
CA THR A 236 -16.70 13.58 19.49
C THR A 236 -15.68 14.25 20.38
N THR A 237 -14.40 14.13 20.05
CA THR A 237 -13.30 14.87 20.70
C THR A 237 -12.16 15.14 19.71
N THR A 238 -11.30 16.10 20.02
CA THR A 238 -10.04 16.35 19.30
C THR A 238 -8.80 15.84 20.07
N ASP A 239 -9.00 15.31 21.28
CA ASP A 239 -7.95 14.69 22.09
C ASP A 239 -8.53 13.46 22.79
N LEU A 240 -8.17 12.28 22.28
CA LEU A 240 -8.63 10.96 22.74
C LEU A 240 -8.59 10.81 24.26
N THR A 241 -7.57 11.37 24.92
CA THR A 241 -7.29 11.13 26.34
C THR A 241 -7.69 12.28 27.26
N SER A 242 -8.28 13.34 26.71
CA SER A 242 -8.67 14.52 27.47
C SER A 242 -9.82 14.27 28.46
N GLY A 243 -10.61 13.20 28.25
CA GLY A 243 -11.87 12.98 28.95
C GLY A 243 -12.99 13.94 28.53
N ASN A 244 -12.72 14.88 27.62
CA ASN A 244 -13.68 15.86 27.13
C ASN A 244 -14.30 15.36 25.82
N TRP A 245 -15.45 14.72 25.94
CA TRP A 245 -16.24 14.23 24.82
C TRP A 245 -17.55 15.01 24.70
N THR A 246 -17.88 15.43 23.48
CA THR A 246 -19.14 16.09 23.18
C THR A 246 -20.12 15.04 22.64
N GLU A 247 -21.00 14.56 23.50
CA GLU A 247 -22.03 13.58 23.13
C GLU A 247 -23.15 14.22 22.30
N LYS A 248 -23.53 13.55 21.21
CA LYS A 248 -24.67 13.88 20.36
C LYS A 248 -25.94 13.24 20.93
N ASP A 249 -27.08 13.92 20.79
CA ASP A 249 -28.33 13.44 21.40
C ASP A 249 -29.04 12.37 20.54
N ASN A 250 -28.77 12.34 19.24
CA ASN A 250 -29.42 11.43 18.29
C ASN A 250 -28.81 10.02 18.31
N TYR A 251 -29.67 9.04 18.03
CA TYR A 251 -29.26 7.69 17.65
C TYR A 251 -28.90 7.65 16.16
N VAL A 252 -27.88 6.88 15.80
CA VAL A 252 -27.38 6.81 14.41
C VAL A 252 -27.82 5.56 13.65
N GLN A 253 -28.32 4.54 14.35
CA GLN A 253 -28.93 3.38 13.69
C GLN A 253 -30.32 3.76 13.13
N PRO A 254 -30.62 3.49 11.84
CA PRO A 254 -31.95 3.75 11.28
C PRO A 254 -33.04 2.78 11.75
N THR A 255 -32.68 1.65 12.38
CA THR A 255 -33.63 0.66 12.88
C THR A 255 -34.09 0.95 14.31
N ASN A 256 -35.32 0.55 14.64
CA ASN A 256 -35.86 0.57 16.00
C ASN A 256 -35.60 -0.73 16.78
N GLU A 257 -34.90 -1.70 16.17
CA GLU A 257 -34.55 -2.96 16.81
C GLU A 257 -33.36 -2.78 17.76
N SER A 258 -33.17 -3.72 18.71
CA SER A 258 -32.00 -3.70 19.60
C SER A 258 -30.73 -4.06 18.81
N VAL A 259 -29.70 -3.23 18.93
CA VAL A 259 -28.43 -3.34 18.20
C VAL A 259 -27.22 -3.31 19.14
N GLU A 260 -26.10 -3.89 18.71
CA GLU A 260 -24.82 -3.87 19.44
C GLU A 260 -23.60 -4.04 18.52
N GLY A 261 -22.40 -3.89 19.07
CA GLY A 261 -21.15 -4.14 18.34
C GLY A 261 -20.98 -3.29 17.08
N SER A 262 -21.02 -1.96 17.21
CA SER A 262 -20.76 -1.05 16.09
C SER A 262 -19.34 -1.23 15.55
N SER A 263 -19.21 -1.19 14.22
CA SER A 263 -17.93 -1.06 13.54
C SER A 263 -18.08 -0.14 12.33
N VAL A 264 -17.21 0.86 12.26
CA VAL A 264 -17.14 1.85 11.20
C VAL A 264 -15.87 1.66 10.39
N PHE A 265 -16.00 1.63 9.06
CA PHE A 265 -14.85 1.58 8.16
C PHE A 265 -15.08 2.43 6.92
N LYS A 266 -13.99 2.91 6.31
CA LYS A 266 -14.01 3.71 5.07
C LYS A 266 -14.01 2.78 3.85
N LEU A 267 -14.80 3.10 2.82
CA LEU A 267 -14.70 2.43 1.53
C LEU A 267 -13.44 2.87 0.77
N ASN A 268 -12.76 1.93 0.11
CA ASN A 268 -11.47 2.13 -0.53
C ASN A 268 -11.69 3.03 -1.74
N ASN A 269 -10.85 4.04 -1.92
CA ASN A 269 -10.95 5.00 -3.04
C ASN A 269 -12.31 5.75 -3.08
N SER A 270 -12.98 5.91 -1.94
CA SER A 270 -14.27 6.60 -1.80
C SER A 270 -14.27 7.50 -0.57
N ASP A 271 -15.15 8.50 -0.54
CA ASP A 271 -15.40 9.32 0.66
C ASP A 271 -16.50 8.73 1.56
N ASP A 272 -17.07 7.59 1.15
CA ASP A 272 -18.13 6.91 1.89
C ASP A 272 -17.56 6.06 3.04
N TYR A 273 -18.27 6.10 4.16
CA TYR A 273 -18.06 5.27 5.35
C TYR A 273 -19.24 4.34 5.53
N ILE A 274 -18.95 3.13 6.00
CA ILE A 274 -19.94 2.13 6.37
C ILE A 274 -19.97 2.04 7.89
N LEU A 275 -21.16 2.06 8.47
CA LEU A 275 -21.42 1.63 9.86
C LEU A 275 -22.17 0.30 9.79
N MET A 276 -21.63 -0.72 10.45
CA MET A 276 -22.28 -2.02 10.62
C MET A 276 -22.49 -2.35 12.10
N TYR A 277 -23.53 -3.12 12.40
CA TYR A 277 -23.85 -3.56 13.77
C TYR A 277 -24.72 -4.83 13.79
N ASP A 278 -24.65 -5.58 14.89
CA ASP A 278 -25.41 -6.81 15.14
C ASP A 278 -26.83 -6.46 15.62
N VAL A 279 -27.85 -6.81 14.83
CA VAL A 279 -29.25 -6.79 15.27
C VAL A 279 -29.52 -8.10 16.02
N TYR A 280 -28.87 -8.24 17.17
CA TYR A 280 -28.61 -9.52 17.84
C TYR A 280 -29.87 -10.35 18.15
N LYS A 281 -31.02 -9.71 18.40
CA LYS A 281 -32.30 -10.41 18.62
C LYS A 281 -32.89 -11.04 17.35
N LYS A 282 -32.45 -10.59 16.17
CA LYS A 282 -32.90 -11.06 14.85
C LYS A 282 -31.86 -11.94 14.16
N GLY A 283 -30.65 -12.07 14.72
CA GLY A 283 -29.59 -12.90 14.14
C GLY A 283 -29.16 -12.43 12.75
N ARG A 284 -29.17 -11.12 12.51
CA ARG A 284 -28.74 -10.47 11.27
C ARG A 284 -27.86 -9.27 11.58
N TYR A 285 -27.01 -8.90 10.65
CA TYR A 285 -26.37 -7.60 10.63
C TYR A 285 -27.22 -6.58 9.88
N GLN A 286 -26.97 -5.30 10.18
CA GLN A 286 -27.40 -4.19 9.35
C GLN A 286 -26.17 -3.37 8.95
N PHE A 287 -26.15 -2.95 7.69
CA PHE A 287 -25.13 -2.08 7.13
C PHE A 287 -25.77 -0.77 6.71
N THR A 288 -25.09 0.33 7.03
CA THR A 288 -25.50 1.66 6.64
C THR A 288 -24.32 2.43 6.05
N LYS A 289 -24.61 3.42 5.22
CA LYS A 289 -23.62 4.25 4.53
C LYS A 289 -23.80 5.72 4.88
N SER A 290 -22.69 6.44 4.97
CA SER A 290 -22.63 7.86 5.34
C SER A 290 -21.39 8.52 4.74
N LYS A 291 -21.45 9.84 4.50
CA LYS A 291 -20.29 10.66 4.15
C LYS A 291 -19.78 11.52 5.30
N ASP A 292 -20.65 11.85 6.26
CA ASP A 292 -20.40 12.83 7.33
C ASP A 292 -20.23 12.22 8.72
N LEU A 293 -20.47 10.91 8.84
CA LEU A 293 -20.52 10.13 10.09
C LEU A 293 -21.68 10.52 11.02
N GLU A 294 -22.67 11.23 10.51
CA GLU A 294 -23.86 11.67 11.25
C GLU A 294 -25.14 11.11 10.62
N ASN A 295 -25.25 11.12 9.28
CA ASN A 295 -26.45 10.74 8.53
C ASN A 295 -26.23 9.41 7.80
N PHE A 296 -26.88 8.35 8.31
CA PHE A 296 -26.71 6.99 7.82
C PHE A 296 -27.92 6.47 7.04
N THR A 297 -27.67 5.92 5.85
CA THR A 297 -28.70 5.29 5.00
C THR A 297 -28.50 3.77 4.97
N VAL A 298 -29.58 2.98 5.15
CA VAL A 298 -29.53 1.52 5.10
C VAL A 298 -29.15 1.03 3.69
N ILE A 299 -28.23 0.08 3.61
CA ILE A 299 -27.76 -0.55 2.36
C ILE A 299 -27.89 -2.08 2.37
N ASP A 300 -28.69 -2.65 3.27
CA ASP A 300 -28.83 -4.11 3.45
C ASP A 300 -29.12 -4.89 2.14
N ASN A 301 -29.82 -4.26 1.18
CA ASN A 301 -30.13 -4.89 -0.11
C ASN A 301 -28.91 -5.06 -1.04
N ASP A 302 -27.85 -4.28 -0.81
CA ASP A 302 -26.60 -4.36 -1.56
C ASP A 302 -25.60 -5.31 -0.89
N ILE A 303 -25.88 -5.76 0.34
CA ILE A 303 -24.99 -6.61 1.11
C ILE A 303 -25.32 -8.08 0.91
N SER A 304 -24.27 -8.90 0.73
CA SER A 304 -24.41 -10.35 0.81
C SER A 304 -23.30 -10.97 1.64
N MET A 305 -23.66 -12.00 2.40
CA MET A 305 -22.73 -12.80 3.19
C MET A 305 -23.16 -14.27 3.11
N ASP A 306 -22.19 -15.18 2.96
CA ASP A 306 -22.44 -16.63 3.01
C ASP A 306 -22.24 -17.24 4.41
N PHE A 307 -22.20 -16.38 5.44
CA PHE A 307 -22.05 -16.70 6.85
C PHE A 307 -22.93 -15.79 7.72
N LYS A 308 -22.98 -16.08 9.03
CA LYS A 308 -23.72 -15.28 10.02
C LYS A 308 -22.75 -14.78 11.09
N PRO A 309 -22.20 -13.56 10.95
CA PRO A 309 -21.28 -13.02 11.94
C PRO A 309 -22.03 -12.54 13.19
N ARG A 310 -21.25 -12.37 14.26
CA ARG A 310 -21.52 -11.57 15.45
C ARG A 310 -20.32 -10.65 15.69
N HIS A 311 -20.59 -9.54 16.38
CA HIS A 311 -19.68 -8.42 16.70
C HIS A 311 -18.23 -8.61 16.22
N GLY A 312 -17.80 -7.80 15.24
CA GLY A 312 -16.48 -7.89 14.63
C GLY A 312 -16.12 -6.62 13.86
N THR A 313 -14.97 -6.63 13.19
CA THR A 313 -14.40 -5.44 12.52
C THR A 313 -13.94 -5.76 11.10
N ILE A 314 -14.03 -4.76 10.22
CA ILE A 314 -13.54 -4.83 8.84
C ILE A 314 -12.25 -4.01 8.69
N LEU A 315 -11.23 -4.64 8.12
CA LEU A 315 -9.93 -4.03 7.82
C LEU A 315 -9.72 -3.97 6.29
N PRO A 316 -9.47 -2.79 5.70
CA PRO A 316 -8.91 -2.70 4.35
C PRO A 316 -7.54 -3.40 4.26
N ILE A 317 -7.40 -4.28 3.27
CA ILE A 317 -6.18 -5.06 3.03
C ILE A 317 -5.64 -4.89 1.61
N THR A 318 -4.33 -5.07 1.47
CA THR A 318 -3.67 -5.03 0.17
C THR A 318 -3.86 -6.32 -0.62
N ARG A 319 -3.49 -6.31 -1.90
CA ARG A 319 -3.55 -7.51 -2.74
C ARG A 319 -2.59 -8.59 -2.24
N SER A 320 -1.38 -8.22 -1.84
CA SER A 320 -0.39 -9.15 -1.27
C SER A 320 -0.90 -9.79 0.01
N GLU A 321 -1.63 -9.04 0.84
CA GLU A 321 -2.23 -9.55 2.07
C GLU A 321 -3.39 -10.51 1.78
N LEU A 322 -4.28 -10.15 0.85
CA LEU A 322 -5.34 -11.03 0.36
C LEU A 322 -4.76 -12.36 -0.18
N LYS A 323 -3.76 -12.27 -1.06
CA LYS A 323 -3.06 -13.46 -1.60
C LYS A 323 -2.49 -14.32 -0.47
N ARG A 324 -1.92 -13.71 0.56
CA ARG A 324 -1.30 -14.41 1.68
C ARG A 324 -2.30 -15.16 2.55
N ILE A 325 -3.40 -14.53 2.95
CA ILE A 325 -4.43 -15.19 3.77
C ILE A 325 -5.15 -16.29 2.96
N THR A 326 -5.41 -16.06 1.68
CA THR A 326 -6.07 -17.05 0.81
C THR A 326 -5.15 -18.18 0.36
N ALA A 327 -3.83 -17.98 0.36
CA ALA A 327 -2.88 -19.09 0.22
C ALA A 327 -2.95 -20.06 1.41
N LYS A 328 -3.30 -19.58 2.61
CA LYS A 328 -3.45 -20.42 3.80
C LYS A 328 -4.83 -21.10 3.89
N TRP A 329 -5.90 -20.37 3.62
CA TRP A 329 -7.28 -20.82 3.89
C TRP A 329 -8.14 -21.02 2.65
N GLY A 330 -7.57 -20.89 1.45
CA GLY A 330 -8.26 -20.99 0.18
C GLY A 330 -8.91 -19.67 -0.25
N MET A 331 -8.96 -19.44 -1.56
CA MET A 331 -9.75 -18.36 -2.15
C MET A 331 -11.20 -18.84 -2.30
N PRO A 332 -12.22 -18.10 -1.81
CA PRO A 332 -13.62 -18.48 -2.01
C PRO A 332 -13.98 -18.56 -3.49
N ALA A 333 -14.72 -19.58 -3.90
CA ALA A 333 -15.02 -19.85 -5.31
C ALA A 333 -15.78 -18.71 -6.03
N LYS A 334 -16.54 -17.91 -5.27
CA LYS A 334 -17.31 -16.75 -5.77
C LYS A 334 -16.53 -15.44 -5.68
N TYR A 335 -15.32 -15.44 -5.13
CA TYR A 335 -14.50 -14.23 -5.05
C TYR A 335 -14.07 -13.81 -6.46
N PRO A 336 -14.15 -12.51 -6.83
CA PRO A 336 -13.78 -12.06 -8.15
C PRO A 336 -12.30 -12.31 -8.45
N LYS A 337 -11.96 -12.45 -9.73
CA LYS A 337 -10.56 -12.64 -10.14
C LYS A 337 -9.72 -11.45 -9.68
N VAL A 338 -8.60 -11.75 -9.03
CA VAL A 338 -7.62 -10.74 -8.60
C VAL A 338 -6.77 -10.31 -9.80
N ASN A 339 -6.67 -9.00 -10.01
CA ASN A 339 -5.86 -8.38 -11.05
C ASN A 339 -4.35 -8.45 -10.74
N ASN A 340 -3.52 -8.71 -11.76
CA ASN A 340 -2.06 -8.75 -11.60
C ASN A 340 -1.38 -7.41 -11.93
N ASN A 341 -2.05 -6.46 -12.60
CA ASN A 341 -1.56 -5.09 -12.72
C ASN A 341 -2.25 -4.15 -11.69
N PRO A 342 -1.53 -3.14 -11.15
CA PRO A 342 -0.07 -2.98 -11.26
C PRO A 342 0.67 -4.13 -10.61
N VAL A 343 1.89 -4.48 -11.05
CA VAL A 343 2.62 -5.65 -10.53
C VAL A 343 3.31 -5.40 -9.19
N LEU A 344 3.56 -4.12 -8.86
CA LEU A 344 4.16 -3.68 -7.59
C LEU A 344 3.13 -2.89 -6.77
N GLU A 345 3.05 -3.17 -5.46
CA GLU A 345 2.36 -2.32 -4.48
C GLU A 345 3.25 -1.15 -4.10
N GLY A 346 2.68 0.05 -3.95
CA GLY A 346 3.36 1.32 -3.79
C GLY A 346 3.36 2.16 -5.07
N TYR A 347 3.98 3.34 -5.00
CA TYR A 347 4.21 4.20 -6.17
C TYR A 347 5.62 3.95 -6.71
N TYR A 348 5.68 3.49 -7.95
CA TYR A 348 6.93 3.16 -8.63
C TYR A 348 6.81 3.49 -10.10
N ALA A 349 7.92 3.89 -10.67
CA ALA A 349 7.98 4.31 -12.06
C ALA A 349 9.26 3.83 -12.74
N ASP A 350 9.39 4.20 -14.00
CA ASP A 350 10.59 4.01 -14.81
C ASP A 350 11.24 2.62 -14.65
N PRO A 351 10.48 1.52 -14.85
CA PRO A 351 10.93 0.19 -14.48
C PRO A 351 11.91 -0.38 -15.51
N ASP A 352 13.07 -0.87 -15.05
CA ASP A 352 13.87 -1.84 -15.79
C ASP A 352 13.65 -3.26 -15.28
N ILE A 353 13.71 -4.26 -16.17
CA ILE A 353 13.44 -5.66 -15.85
C ILE A 353 14.59 -6.56 -16.30
N LEU A 354 15.03 -7.46 -15.41
CA LEU A 354 16.15 -8.38 -15.65
C LEU A 354 15.76 -9.80 -15.26
N TYR A 355 16.07 -10.78 -16.11
CA TYR A 355 16.22 -12.17 -15.66
C TYR A 355 17.68 -12.43 -15.26
N SER A 356 17.90 -12.84 -14.02
CA SER A 356 19.24 -13.21 -13.54
C SER A 356 19.55 -14.67 -13.85
N ASN A 357 20.61 -14.92 -14.61
CA ASN A 357 21.10 -16.28 -14.80
C ASN A 357 21.73 -16.85 -13.53
N LYS A 358 22.18 -16.00 -12.61
CA LYS A 358 22.74 -16.43 -11.31
C LYS A 358 21.65 -17.01 -10.40
N THR A 359 20.54 -16.30 -10.22
CA THR A 359 19.50 -16.67 -9.25
C THR A 359 18.32 -17.41 -9.86
N LYS A 360 18.19 -17.39 -11.20
CA LYS A 360 17.05 -17.94 -11.95
C LYS A 360 15.72 -17.25 -11.62
N LYS A 361 15.79 -15.96 -11.29
CA LYS A 361 14.64 -15.11 -10.96
C LYS A 361 14.57 -13.88 -11.84
N TYR A 362 13.40 -13.28 -11.88
CA TYR A 362 13.15 -11.98 -12.49
C TYR A 362 13.28 -10.87 -11.44
N TYR A 363 13.74 -9.71 -11.86
CA TYR A 363 13.93 -8.53 -11.02
C TYR A 363 13.40 -7.29 -11.71
N ILE A 364 12.68 -6.44 -10.98
CA ILE A 364 12.30 -5.09 -11.42
C ILE A 364 13.08 -4.07 -10.60
N TYR A 365 13.59 -3.06 -11.29
CA TYR A 365 14.32 -1.93 -10.75
C TYR A 365 13.61 -0.64 -11.16
N PRO A 366 12.77 -0.07 -10.30
CA PRO A 366 12.05 1.16 -10.61
C PRO A 366 12.68 2.39 -9.93
N THR A 367 12.29 3.58 -10.41
CA THR A 367 12.27 4.80 -9.60
C THR A 367 11.32 4.63 -8.41
N SER A 368 11.76 5.02 -7.22
CA SER A 368 10.86 5.18 -6.06
C SER A 368 10.03 6.46 -6.26
N ASP A 369 8.74 6.31 -6.60
CA ASP A 369 7.81 7.40 -6.94
C ASP A 369 6.94 7.76 -5.72
N GLY A 370 5.94 8.63 -5.87
CA GLY A 370 5.09 9.12 -4.77
C GLY A 370 5.74 10.25 -3.95
N PHE A 371 6.89 10.75 -4.40
CA PHE A 371 7.59 11.91 -3.84
C PHE A 371 7.32 13.14 -4.69
N ASP A 372 6.95 14.26 -4.06
CA ASP A 372 6.66 15.50 -4.78
C ASP A 372 7.81 15.92 -5.69
N GLY A 373 7.51 16.23 -6.95
CA GLY A 373 8.49 16.65 -7.95
C GLY A 373 9.59 15.63 -8.22
N TRP A 374 9.27 14.33 -8.11
CA TRP A 374 10.22 13.23 -8.25
C TRP A 374 11.43 13.37 -7.30
N SER A 375 11.21 13.83 -6.07
CA SER A 375 12.30 14.10 -5.11
C SER A 375 12.86 12.86 -4.41
N GLY A 376 12.40 11.65 -4.77
CA GLY A 376 12.92 10.38 -4.28
C GLY A 376 14.45 10.27 -4.38
N TYR A 377 15.08 9.61 -3.41
CA TYR A 377 16.54 9.60 -3.23
C TYR A 377 17.13 8.20 -3.06
N TYR A 378 16.32 7.16 -3.19
CA TYR A 378 16.76 5.77 -3.07
C TYR A 378 16.11 4.89 -4.13
N PHE A 379 16.76 3.78 -4.44
CA PHE A 379 16.25 2.74 -5.32
C PHE A 379 15.96 1.46 -4.55
N LYS A 380 14.85 0.81 -4.92
CA LYS A 380 14.51 -0.55 -4.46
C LYS A 380 14.65 -1.55 -5.61
N THR A 381 14.61 -2.83 -5.27
CA THR A 381 14.35 -3.88 -6.26
C THR A 381 13.31 -4.87 -5.78
N PHE A 382 12.64 -5.50 -6.73
CA PHE A 382 11.61 -6.49 -6.50
C PHE A 382 11.98 -7.77 -7.23
N SER A 383 11.85 -8.93 -6.60
CA SER A 383 12.14 -10.23 -7.22
C SER A 383 10.89 -11.07 -7.43
N SER A 384 10.86 -11.87 -8.49
CA SER A 384 9.77 -12.79 -8.77
C SER A 384 10.28 -14.08 -9.41
N ASP A 385 9.63 -15.20 -9.08
CA ASP A 385 9.85 -16.48 -9.75
C ASP A 385 8.94 -16.65 -10.98
N ASN A 386 7.82 -15.91 -11.04
CA ASN A 386 6.73 -16.17 -12.01
C ASN A 386 6.16 -14.91 -12.69
N LEU A 387 6.77 -13.73 -12.48
CA LEU A 387 6.36 -12.41 -13.00
C LEU A 387 5.06 -11.81 -12.44
N VAL A 388 4.36 -12.49 -11.52
CA VAL A 388 3.10 -11.98 -10.94
C VAL A 388 3.12 -11.89 -9.43
N ASP A 389 3.98 -12.66 -8.76
CA ASP A 389 4.21 -12.59 -7.32
C ASP A 389 5.58 -11.96 -7.07
N TRP A 390 5.56 -10.70 -6.66
CA TRP A 390 6.76 -9.88 -6.47
C TRP A 390 7.06 -9.69 -4.99
N LYS A 391 8.31 -9.96 -4.61
CA LYS A 391 8.85 -9.71 -3.27
C LYS A 391 9.65 -8.41 -3.29
N ASP A 392 9.30 -7.46 -2.42
CA ASP A 392 10.16 -6.30 -2.12
C ASP A 392 11.46 -6.78 -1.45
N GLU A 393 12.60 -6.60 -2.13
CA GLU A 393 13.93 -6.93 -1.62
C GLU A 393 14.59 -5.78 -0.85
N GLY A 394 13.89 -4.64 -0.72
CA GLY A 394 14.33 -3.47 0.01
C GLY A 394 15.17 -2.51 -0.82
N VAL A 395 15.77 -1.54 -0.11
CA VAL A 395 16.61 -0.48 -0.70
C VAL A 395 17.96 -1.08 -1.10
N ILE A 396 18.33 -0.92 -2.38
CA ILE A 396 19.58 -1.45 -2.95
C ILE A 396 20.67 -0.39 -3.13
N LEU A 397 20.27 0.89 -3.18
CA LEU A 397 21.15 2.04 -3.31
C LEU A 397 20.44 3.29 -2.77
N ASP A 398 21.04 4.00 -1.82
CA ASP A 398 20.55 5.26 -1.28
C ASP A 398 21.53 6.39 -1.64
N LEU A 399 21.07 7.41 -2.38
CA LEU A 399 21.95 8.49 -2.84
C LEU A 399 22.55 9.30 -1.70
N LYS A 400 21.87 9.43 -0.55
CA LYS A 400 22.37 10.22 0.58
C LYS A 400 23.49 9.50 1.34
N LYS A 401 23.54 8.17 1.22
CA LYS A 401 24.45 7.31 1.98
C LYS A 401 25.56 6.71 1.12
N ASP A 402 25.21 6.22 -0.06
CA ASP A 402 26.05 5.35 -0.87
C ASP A 402 26.70 6.08 -2.06
N VAL A 403 26.25 7.30 -2.38
CA VAL A 403 26.72 8.11 -3.52
C VAL A 403 27.31 9.44 -3.03
N THR A 404 28.56 9.73 -3.39
CA THR A 404 29.29 10.90 -2.88
C THR A 404 29.11 12.17 -3.73
N TRP A 405 28.64 12.04 -4.97
CA TRP A 405 28.59 13.12 -5.95
C TRP A 405 27.17 13.64 -6.25
N ALA A 406 26.14 12.99 -5.72
CA ALA A 406 24.73 13.40 -5.81
C ALA A 406 23.91 12.78 -4.67
N ASN A 407 22.90 13.50 -4.16
CA ASN A 407 22.11 13.11 -2.99
C ASN A 407 20.58 13.27 -3.18
N ARG A 408 20.12 13.51 -4.41
CA ARG A 408 18.72 13.78 -4.75
C ARG A 408 18.35 13.18 -6.10
N ASN A 409 17.05 12.98 -6.33
CA ASN A 409 16.48 12.66 -7.63
C ASN A 409 17.06 11.36 -8.21
N ALA A 410 16.82 10.26 -7.49
CA ALA A 410 17.15 8.89 -7.88
C ALA A 410 16.16 8.39 -8.94
N TRP A 411 16.50 8.49 -10.22
CA TRP A 411 15.58 8.22 -11.32
C TRP A 411 16.07 7.15 -12.29
N ALA A 412 15.10 6.51 -12.93
CA ALA A 412 15.18 5.74 -14.17
C ALA A 412 16.44 4.90 -14.27
N PRO A 413 16.54 3.82 -13.47
CA PRO A 413 17.69 2.95 -13.55
C PRO A 413 17.61 1.99 -14.74
N CYS A 414 18.76 1.44 -15.13
CA CYS A 414 18.83 0.22 -15.93
C CYS A 414 19.94 -0.69 -15.40
N ILE A 415 19.87 -1.98 -15.72
CA ILE A 415 20.81 -2.98 -15.23
C ILE A 415 21.25 -3.96 -16.31
N VAL A 416 22.50 -4.42 -16.23
CA VAL A 416 22.98 -5.55 -17.03
C VAL A 416 23.72 -6.57 -16.17
N GLU A 417 23.41 -7.84 -16.40
CA GLU A 417 24.16 -8.98 -15.88
C GLU A 417 25.31 -9.35 -16.84
N LYS A 418 26.53 -9.46 -16.33
CA LYS A 418 27.71 -9.89 -17.08
C LYS A 418 28.39 -11.07 -16.39
N LYS A 419 28.85 -12.04 -17.17
CA LYS A 419 29.70 -13.13 -16.66
C LYS A 419 31.17 -12.77 -16.90
N ILE A 420 31.85 -12.30 -15.86
CA ILE A 420 33.25 -11.86 -15.90
C ILE A 420 34.11 -12.86 -15.12
N LYS A 421 35.09 -13.48 -15.79
CA LYS A 421 35.97 -14.51 -15.20
C LYS A 421 35.18 -15.61 -14.46
N GLY A 422 34.09 -16.07 -15.09
CA GLY A 422 33.22 -17.12 -14.56
C GLY A 422 32.22 -16.67 -13.48
N LYS A 423 32.31 -15.43 -12.99
CA LYS A 423 31.43 -14.88 -11.95
C LYS A 423 30.41 -13.90 -12.53
N TYR A 424 29.18 -13.96 -12.06
CA TYR A 424 28.15 -12.99 -12.43
C TYR A 424 28.38 -11.67 -11.68
N LYS A 425 28.36 -10.57 -12.42
CA LYS A 425 28.46 -9.18 -11.96
C LYS A 425 27.25 -8.40 -12.51
N TYR A 426 26.80 -7.43 -11.73
CA TYR A 426 25.66 -6.59 -12.06
C TYR A 426 26.13 -5.14 -12.12
N PHE A 427 25.85 -4.47 -13.24
CA PHE A 427 26.13 -3.06 -13.44
C PHE A 427 24.81 -2.32 -13.49
N TYR A 428 24.58 -1.48 -12.49
CA TYR A 428 23.35 -0.74 -12.26
C TYR A 428 23.60 0.72 -12.57
N TYR A 429 23.09 1.19 -13.71
CA TYR A 429 23.18 2.58 -14.12
C TYR A 429 21.94 3.31 -13.62
N PHE A 430 22.10 4.57 -13.25
CA PHE A 430 21.01 5.33 -12.65
C PHE A 430 21.22 6.82 -12.88
N THR A 431 20.12 7.56 -12.86
CA THR A 431 20.16 9.02 -12.82
C THR A 431 20.17 9.50 -11.38
N ALA A 432 21.05 10.45 -11.07
CA ALA A 432 21.06 11.20 -9.81
C ALA A 432 21.42 12.66 -10.07
N ALA A 433 20.58 13.60 -9.59
CA ALA A 433 20.73 15.03 -9.83
C ALA A 433 21.01 15.39 -11.32
N GLN A 434 20.25 14.76 -12.24
CA GLN A 434 20.35 14.94 -13.70
C GLN A 434 21.73 14.60 -14.29
N LYS A 435 22.42 13.62 -13.71
CA LYS A 435 23.66 13.00 -14.20
C LYS A 435 23.52 11.49 -14.10
N ILE A 436 24.31 10.75 -14.88
CA ILE A 436 24.26 9.28 -14.88
C ILE A 436 25.46 8.70 -14.15
N GLY A 437 25.17 7.85 -13.18
CA GLY A 437 26.12 7.05 -12.43
C GLY A 437 26.07 5.57 -12.79
N VAL A 438 26.97 4.81 -12.20
CA VAL A 438 26.96 3.34 -12.25
C VAL A 438 27.44 2.78 -10.92
N ALA A 439 26.70 1.82 -10.39
CA ALA A 439 27.05 1.04 -9.22
C ALA A 439 27.19 -0.44 -9.58
N VAL A 440 28.07 -1.15 -8.88
CA VAL A 440 28.43 -2.54 -9.19
C VAL A 440 28.09 -3.46 -8.02
N SER A 441 27.56 -4.64 -8.32
CA SER A 441 27.34 -5.69 -7.32
C SER A 441 27.69 -7.09 -7.83
N ASP A 442 27.87 -8.02 -6.90
CA ASP A 442 27.91 -9.47 -7.14
C ASP A 442 26.52 -10.12 -7.06
N SER A 443 25.48 -9.36 -6.68
CA SER A 443 24.10 -9.83 -6.50
C SER A 443 23.11 -8.91 -7.21
N PRO A 444 22.02 -9.44 -7.80
CA PRO A 444 20.97 -8.58 -8.38
C PRO A 444 20.26 -7.72 -7.32
N THR A 445 20.36 -8.08 -6.03
CA THR A 445 19.76 -7.35 -4.91
C THR A 445 20.77 -6.52 -4.11
N GLY A 446 21.98 -6.32 -4.64
CA GLY A 446 23.02 -5.60 -3.92
C GLY A 446 23.67 -6.40 -2.78
N PRO A 447 24.45 -5.73 -1.90
CA PRO A 447 24.68 -4.28 -1.89
C PRO A 447 25.37 -3.81 -3.17
N PHE A 448 24.94 -2.66 -3.69
CA PHE A 448 25.59 -2.00 -4.82
C PHE A 448 26.61 -0.99 -4.32
N LYS A 449 27.77 -0.95 -4.98
CA LYS A 449 28.83 0.02 -4.69
C LYS A 449 28.95 0.99 -5.86
N ASP A 450 28.69 2.27 -5.61
CA ASP A 450 28.88 3.34 -6.60
C ASP A 450 30.32 3.41 -7.10
N SER A 451 30.49 3.75 -8.38
CA SER A 451 31.80 3.95 -9.00
C SER A 451 32.56 5.18 -8.48
N GLY A 452 31.90 6.05 -7.70
CA GLY A 452 32.47 7.22 -7.04
C GLY A 452 32.38 8.51 -7.85
N LYS A 453 31.83 8.46 -9.07
CA LYS A 453 31.61 9.63 -9.93
C LYS A 453 30.47 9.38 -10.92
N ALA A 454 29.87 10.46 -11.40
CA ALA A 454 29.04 10.38 -12.61
C ALA A 454 29.90 10.00 -13.82
N ILE A 455 29.39 9.11 -14.67
CA ILE A 455 30.02 8.73 -15.94
C ILE A 455 29.53 9.61 -17.10
N ILE A 456 28.35 10.24 -16.95
CA ILE A 456 27.84 11.30 -17.83
C ILE A 456 27.37 12.45 -16.96
N SER A 457 27.93 13.64 -17.17
CA SER A 457 27.59 14.84 -16.40
C SER A 457 27.43 16.10 -17.25
N SER A 458 27.38 15.95 -18.56
CA SER A 458 27.29 17.05 -19.52
C SER A 458 26.62 16.59 -20.81
N LYS A 459 25.93 17.53 -21.46
CA LYS A 459 25.31 17.34 -22.78
C LYS A 459 26.35 16.88 -23.82
N PRO A 460 25.95 16.03 -24.77
CA PRO A 460 26.75 15.79 -25.96
C PRO A 460 27.04 17.11 -26.71
N GLN A 461 28.16 17.15 -27.43
CA GLN A 461 28.53 18.31 -28.24
C GLN A 461 27.41 18.68 -29.22
N GLY A 462 27.05 19.97 -29.26
CA GLY A 462 26.00 20.50 -30.14
C GLY A 462 24.58 20.45 -29.56
N ILE A 463 24.37 19.83 -28.40
CA ILE A 463 23.08 19.83 -27.71
C ILE A 463 23.01 20.97 -26.69
N THR A 464 21.97 21.80 -26.80
CA THR A 464 21.74 22.96 -25.90
C THR A 464 20.50 22.83 -25.03
N ASN A 465 19.57 21.92 -25.34
CA ASN A 465 18.35 21.65 -24.57
C ASN A 465 18.32 20.18 -24.11
N GLY A 466 17.41 19.83 -23.19
CA GLY A 466 17.27 18.46 -22.68
C GLY A 466 18.13 18.16 -21.46
N GLN A 467 18.16 16.89 -21.04
CA GLN A 467 18.83 16.46 -19.81
C GLN A 467 19.55 15.12 -19.96
N GLU A 468 20.58 14.91 -19.14
CA GLU A 468 21.39 13.69 -19.07
C GLU A 468 20.75 12.69 -18.10
N ILE A 469 19.62 12.12 -18.52
CA ILE A 469 18.80 11.20 -17.73
C ILE A 469 18.43 9.94 -18.54
N ASP A 470 17.70 9.03 -17.91
CA ASP A 470 17.13 7.81 -18.51
C ASP A 470 18.18 6.94 -19.22
N PRO A 471 19.22 6.47 -18.50
CA PRO A 471 20.18 5.55 -19.06
C PRO A 471 19.52 4.22 -19.45
N ASP A 472 19.91 3.67 -20.59
CA ASP A 472 19.69 2.26 -20.95
C ASP A 472 21.00 1.59 -21.35
N VAL A 473 21.18 0.33 -20.97
CA VAL A 473 22.40 -0.44 -21.24
C VAL A 473 22.08 -1.68 -22.06
N PHE A 474 22.73 -1.81 -23.21
CA PHE A 474 22.53 -2.95 -24.09
C PHE A 474 23.86 -3.57 -24.50
N THR A 475 23.90 -4.90 -24.50
CA THR A 475 25.04 -5.67 -25.02
C THR A 475 24.67 -6.26 -26.37
N ASP A 476 25.37 -5.85 -27.41
CA ASP A 476 25.16 -6.37 -28.75
C ASP A 476 25.55 -7.85 -28.82
N PRO A 477 24.60 -8.77 -29.07
CA PRO A 477 24.91 -10.19 -29.14
C PRO A 477 25.76 -10.56 -30.35
N LYS A 478 25.85 -9.70 -31.39
CA LYS A 478 26.71 -9.96 -32.56
C LYS A 478 28.18 -9.72 -32.27
N THR A 479 28.50 -8.65 -31.52
CA THR A 479 29.89 -8.19 -31.34
C THR A 479 30.41 -8.34 -29.92
N GLY A 480 29.52 -8.54 -28.93
CA GLY A 480 29.85 -8.53 -27.51
C GLY A 480 30.12 -7.14 -26.93
N LYS A 481 30.08 -6.09 -27.75
CA LYS A 481 30.22 -4.70 -27.30
C LYS A 481 29.01 -4.27 -26.49
N SER A 482 29.23 -3.41 -25.51
CA SER A 482 28.16 -2.83 -24.71
C SER A 482 28.02 -1.35 -25.04
N TYR A 483 26.78 -0.87 -25.03
CA TYR A 483 26.42 0.49 -25.37
C TYR A 483 25.58 1.05 -24.24
N LEU A 484 25.79 2.33 -23.93
CA LEU A 484 24.97 3.09 -23.02
C LEU A 484 24.22 4.15 -23.83
N TYR A 485 22.90 4.20 -23.69
CA TYR A 485 22.00 5.18 -24.29
C TYR A 485 21.48 6.10 -23.20
N TRP A 486 21.19 7.36 -23.54
CA TRP A 486 20.58 8.30 -22.61
C TRP A 486 19.96 9.50 -23.31
N GLY A 487 19.16 10.25 -22.56
CA GLY A 487 18.77 11.61 -22.89
C GLY A 487 17.27 11.87 -22.81
N ASN A 488 16.94 13.11 -22.44
CA ASN A 488 15.61 13.70 -22.58
C ASN A 488 15.70 14.84 -23.61
N MET A 489 14.75 14.90 -24.55
CA MET A 489 14.72 15.73 -25.77
C MET A 489 15.76 15.39 -26.85
N TYR A 490 16.71 14.49 -26.57
CA TYR A 490 17.67 13.93 -27.52
C TYR A 490 17.98 12.46 -27.16
N MET A 491 18.38 11.64 -28.13
CA MET A 491 18.89 10.29 -27.88
C MET A 491 20.38 10.23 -28.20
N ALA A 492 21.20 9.95 -27.20
CA ALA A 492 22.64 9.74 -27.34
C ALA A 492 22.99 8.27 -27.11
N VAL A 493 24.13 7.84 -27.68
CA VAL A 493 24.72 6.51 -27.47
C VAL A 493 26.24 6.63 -27.39
N ALA A 494 26.88 5.82 -26.54
CA ALA A 494 28.32 5.63 -26.51
C ALA A 494 28.68 4.14 -26.30
N GLU A 495 29.83 3.72 -26.80
CA GLU A 495 30.39 2.38 -26.52
C GLU A 495 30.96 2.40 -25.09
N LEU A 496 30.64 1.39 -24.28
CA LEU A 496 31.24 1.17 -22.96
C LEU A 496 32.60 0.46 -23.09
N ASN A 497 33.55 0.82 -22.23
CA ASN A 497 34.78 0.03 -22.08
C ASN A 497 34.46 -1.32 -21.42
N PRO A 498 35.37 -2.32 -21.51
CA PRO A 498 35.16 -3.63 -20.90
C PRO A 498 34.96 -3.63 -19.37
N ASP A 499 35.34 -2.55 -18.69
CA ASP A 499 35.12 -2.37 -17.25
C ASP A 499 33.65 -2.07 -16.90
N MET A 500 32.83 -1.74 -17.90
CA MET A 500 31.42 -1.33 -17.79
C MET A 500 31.17 -0.09 -16.90
N VAL A 501 32.23 0.59 -16.44
CA VAL A 501 32.13 1.77 -15.58
C VAL A 501 32.77 3.01 -16.19
N SER A 502 33.18 2.93 -17.46
CA SER A 502 33.65 4.06 -18.24
C SER A 502 33.21 3.98 -19.70
N LEU A 503 32.99 5.15 -20.32
CA LEU A 503 32.72 5.25 -21.75
C LEU A 503 34.03 5.19 -22.55
N LYS A 504 33.95 4.61 -23.74
CA LYS A 504 35.03 4.69 -24.73
C LYS A 504 35.11 6.12 -25.28
N GLU A 505 36.27 6.74 -25.11
CA GLU A 505 36.52 8.12 -25.55
C GLU A 505 36.20 8.31 -27.04
N GLY A 506 35.57 9.44 -27.37
CA GLY A 506 35.19 9.80 -28.73
C GLY A 506 34.07 8.94 -29.36
N SER A 507 33.47 8.00 -28.63
CA SER A 507 32.42 7.12 -29.17
C SER A 507 30.99 7.70 -29.09
N THR A 508 30.80 8.82 -28.39
CA THR A 508 29.49 9.45 -28.22
C THR A 508 28.92 9.92 -29.54
N LYS A 509 27.69 9.49 -29.84
CA LYS A 509 26.96 9.82 -31.06
C LYS A 509 25.51 10.16 -30.72
N LEU A 510 24.92 11.07 -31.50
CA LEU A 510 23.48 11.33 -31.48
C LEU A 510 22.75 10.40 -32.45
N ILE A 511 21.66 9.81 -31.99
CA ILE A 511 20.73 9.06 -32.83
C ILE A 511 19.59 9.99 -33.22
N ASN A 512 19.39 10.18 -34.52
CA ASN A 512 18.30 11.00 -35.02
C ASN A 512 16.96 10.26 -34.87
N VAL A 513 16.10 10.78 -34.02
CA VAL A 513 14.70 10.35 -33.83
C VAL A 513 13.80 11.50 -34.27
N ASN A 514 12.57 11.21 -34.69
CA ASN A 514 11.63 12.25 -35.07
C ASN A 514 11.17 13.06 -33.84
N LYS A 515 10.31 14.07 -34.06
CA LYS A 515 9.80 14.99 -33.02
C LYS A 515 8.99 14.32 -31.91
N SER A 516 8.66 13.03 -32.03
CA SER A 516 7.96 12.30 -30.97
C SER A 516 8.88 11.89 -29.82
N PHE A 517 10.20 11.98 -29.97
CA PHE A 517 11.11 11.62 -28.88
C PHE A 517 10.99 12.57 -27.69
N ARG A 518 10.62 12.04 -26.53
CA ARG A 518 10.79 12.71 -25.24
C ARG A 518 11.98 12.14 -24.47
N GLU A 519 11.93 10.87 -24.08
CA GLU A 519 12.87 10.26 -23.12
C GLU A 519 12.69 8.72 -23.06
N GLY A 520 13.27 8.05 -22.05
CA GLY A 520 13.02 6.64 -21.76
C GLY A 520 13.45 5.69 -22.88
N THR A 521 14.68 5.82 -23.36
CA THR A 521 15.21 4.94 -24.42
C THR A 521 15.31 3.50 -23.89
N TYR A 522 14.96 2.52 -24.71
CA TYR A 522 15.25 1.10 -24.43
C TYR A 522 15.65 0.37 -25.70
N VAL A 523 16.62 -0.55 -25.64
CA VAL A 523 17.12 -1.26 -26.83
C VAL A 523 17.10 -2.78 -26.63
N ILE A 524 16.47 -3.50 -27.56
CA ILE A 524 16.54 -4.97 -27.62
C ILE A 524 17.07 -5.44 -28.98
N TYR A 525 17.46 -6.71 -29.02
CA TYR A 525 17.83 -7.40 -30.25
C TYR A 525 16.96 -8.64 -30.45
N ARG A 526 16.38 -8.78 -31.65
CA ARG A 526 15.59 -9.95 -32.05
C ARG A 526 15.78 -10.21 -33.53
N ASN A 527 16.03 -11.47 -33.90
CA ASN A 527 16.07 -11.95 -35.29
C ASN A 527 16.89 -11.06 -36.26
N GLY A 528 18.11 -10.68 -35.89
CA GLY A 528 18.99 -9.91 -36.76
C GLY A 528 18.87 -8.39 -36.63
N LYS A 529 17.81 -7.89 -35.98
CA LYS A 529 17.44 -6.47 -35.91
C LYS A 529 17.54 -5.93 -34.49
N TYR A 530 17.79 -4.62 -34.39
CA TYR A 530 17.75 -3.85 -33.16
C TYR A 530 16.44 -3.07 -33.12
N TYR A 531 15.75 -3.11 -31.99
CA TYR A 531 14.51 -2.36 -31.78
C TYR A 531 14.77 -1.31 -30.71
N PHE A 532 14.49 -0.06 -31.05
CA PHE A 532 14.66 1.10 -30.18
C PHE A 532 13.29 1.57 -29.75
N PHE A 533 13.07 1.62 -28.44
CA PHE A 533 11.86 2.14 -27.80
C PHE A 533 12.15 3.53 -27.24
N TRP A 534 11.11 4.37 -27.17
CA TRP A 534 11.16 5.64 -26.44
C TRP A 534 9.75 6.07 -26.03
N SER A 535 9.67 6.98 -25.07
CA SER A 535 8.40 7.60 -24.69
C SER A 535 8.15 8.91 -25.43
N GLU A 536 6.90 9.14 -25.81
CA GLU A 536 6.38 10.39 -26.38
C GLU A 536 5.49 11.10 -25.36
N ASP A 537 5.53 12.44 -25.38
CA ASP A 537 4.83 13.36 -24.47
C ASP A 537 5.46 13.41 -23.06
N ASP A 538 4.89 14.19 -22.14
CA ASP A 538 5.34 14.33 -20.75
C ASP A 538 4.73 13.25 -19.85
N THR A 539 5.48 12.74 -18.86
CA THR A 539 4.95 11.75 -17.90
C THR A 539 3.76 12.27 -17.07
N ARG A 540 3.52 13.59 -16.97
CA ARG A 540 2.32 14.20 -16.36
C ARG A 540 1.13 14.29 -17.33
N SER A 541 1.32 13.96 -18.60
CA SER A 541 0.26 13.94 -19.60
C SER A 541 -0.43 12.57 -19.61
N PRO A 542 -1.78 12.51 -19.60
CA PRO A 542 -2.49 11.25 -19.80
C PRO A 542 -2.21 10.60 -21.17
N LYS A 543 -1.60 11.35 -22.10
CA LYS A 543 -1.21 10.89 -23.43
C LYS A 543 0.21 10.32 -23.52
N TYR A 544 0.96 10.26 -22.41
CA TYR A 544 2.28 9.61 -22.36
C TYR A 544 2.16 8.18 -22.89
N LYS A 545 3.02 7.83 -23.86
CA LYS A 545 2.93 6.57 -24.63
C LYS A 545 4.31 6.12 -25.11
N VAL A 546 4.44 4.85 -25.50
CA VAL A 546 5.69 4.31 -26.04
C VAL A 546 5.62 4.16 -27.55
N ARG A 547 6.70 4.51 -28.23
CA ARG A 547 6.94 4.26 -29.64
C ARG A 547 8.18 3.42 -29.88
N TYR A 548 8.34 2.90 -31.08
CA TYR A 548 9.55 2.19 -31.48
C TYR A 548 10.04 2.52 -32.90
N ALA A 549 11.27 2.08 -33.18
CA ALA A 549 11.87 2.04 -34.50
C ALA A 549 12.79 0.81 -34.61
N ILE A 550 13.16 0.44 -35.83
CA ILE A 550 13.99 -0.72 -36.14
C ILE A 550 15.32 -0.23 -36.71
N SER A 551 16.41 -0.94 -36.44
CA SER A 551 17.72 -0.68 -37.06
C SER A 551 18.47 -1.97 -37.39
N ASN A 552 19.43 -1.87 -38.30
CA ASN A 552 20.42 -2.92 -38.58
C ASN A 552 21.70 -2.77 -37.72
N SER A 553 21.79 -1.72 -36.90
CA SER A 553 22.95 -1.37 -36.08
C SER A 553 22.51 -0.92 -34.68
N PRO A 554 23.30 -1.19 -33.62
CA PRO A 554 23.02 -0.68 -32.28
C PRO A 554 23.19 0.84 -32.16
N THR A 555 23.59 1.55 -33.23
CA THR A 555 23.84 3.00 -33.22
C THR A 555 23.10 3.74 -34.34
N GLY A 556 22.01 3.13 -34.84
CA GLY A 556 21.23 3.65 -35.96
C GLY A 556 21.91 3.51 -37.33
N PRO A 557 21.33 4.09 -38.40
CA PRO A 557 20.12 4.91 -38.40
C PRO A 557 18.85 4.12 -38.06
N LEU A 558 17.80 4.84 -37.67
CA LEU A 558 16.50 4.26 -37.30
C LEU A 558 15.53 4.28 -38.48
N GLU A 559 14.81 3.19 -38.67
CA GLU A 559 13.70 3.03 -39.60
C GLU A 559 12.40 2.93 -38.79
N MET A 560 11.46 3.86 -39.02
CA MET A 560 10.20 3.92 -38.29
C MET A 560 9.10 3.24 -39.10
N PRO A 561 8.44 2.19 -38.56
CA PRO A 561 7.24 1.64 -39.15
C PRO A 561 6.12 2.69 -39.23
N GLU A 562 5.17 2.51 -40.16
CA GLU A 562 4.04 3.44 -40.32
C GLU A 562 3.21 3.53 -39.02
N ASN A 563 2.85 2.39 -38.45
CA ASN A 563 2.34 2.31 -37.08
C ASN A 563 3.46 1.90 -36.12
N ASN A 564 4.02 2.88 -35.44
CA ASN A 564 5.12 2.67 -34.51
C ASN A 564 4.75 2.83 -33.03
N ILE A 565 3.47 2.81 -32.68
CA ILE A 565 3.03 2.83 -31.27
C ILE A 565 3.19 1.43 -30.69
N VAL A 566 3.92 1.33 -29.58
CA VAL A 566 4.06 0.08 -28.83
C VAL A 566 2.93 -0.07 -27.83
N ILE A 567 2.66 0.97 -27.04
CA ILE A 567 1.57 0.99 -26.07
C ILE A 567 1.07 2.42 -25.88
N GLN A 568 -0.23 2.58 -25.62
CA GLN A 568 -0.86 3.85 -25.25
C GLN A 568 -2.01 3.59 -24.27
N GLY A 569 -2.42 4.62 -23.53
CA GLY A 569 -3.52 4.52 -22.57
C GLY A 569 -4.84 4.01 -23.19
N ASN A 570 -5.68 3.44 -22.34
CA ASN A 570 -7.03 2.99 -22.65
C ASN A 570 -8.03 3.70 -21.72
N PRO A 571 -8.56 4.88 -22.11
CA PRO A 571 -9.46 5.66 -21.28
C PRO A 571 -10.75 4.94 -20.86
N ASP A 572 -11.26 4.02 -21.67
CA ASP A 572 -12.48 3.25 -21.37
C ASP A 572 -12.28 2.32 -20.16
N GLU A 573 -11.03 1.93 -19.90
CA GLU A 573 -10.62 1.14 -18.73
C GLU A 573 -9.99 2.01 -17.62
N GLY A 574 -10.01 3.34 -17.76
CA GLY A 574 -9.36 4.29 -16.85
C GLY A 574 -7.84 4.20 -16.83
N ILE A 575 -7.22 3.72 -17.91
CA ILE A 575 -5.76 3.55 -18.03
C ILE A 575 -5.17 4.73 -18.80
N TYR A 576 -4.23 5.45 -18.19
CA TYR A 576 -3.62 6.66 -18.76
C TYR A 576 -2.10 6.67 -18.61
N ALA A 577 -1.42 7.46 -19.43
CA ALA A 577 0.01 7.74 -19.33
C ALA A 577 0.92 6.47 -19.34
N THR A 578 0.67 5.53 -20.25
CA THR A 578 1.43 4.27 -20.37
C THR A 578 2.77 4.49 -21.09
N GLY A 579 3.79 4.95 -20.38
CA GLY A 579 5.12 5.19 -20.94
C GLY A 579 6.23 4.66 -20.06
N HIS A 580 7.46 5.05 -20.41
CA HIS A 580 8.74 4.57 -19.89
C HIS A 580 8.77 3.06 -19.66
N ASN A 581 9.35 2.33 -20.62
CA ASN A 581 9.31 0.88 -20.61
C ASN A 581 10.70 0.24 -20.55
N SER A 582 10.67 -1.02 -20.15
CA SER A 582 11.68 -2.04 -20.44
C SER A 582 11.01 -3.25 -21.08
N VAL A 583 11.82 -4.17 -21.61
CA VAL A 583 11.33 -5.36 -22.30
C VAL A 583 12.06 -6.59 -21.81
N LEU A 584 11.31 -7.58 -21.36
CA LEU A 584 11.83 -8.89 -20.95
C LEU A 584 11.63 -9.92 -22.07
N GLN A 585 12.71 -10.61 -22.44
CA GLN A 585 12.64 -11.89 -23.15
C GLN A 585 12.65 -13.03 -22.14
N ILE A 586 11.74 -14.00 -22.28
CA ILE A 586 11.82 -15.24 -21.49
C ILE A 586 13.06 -16.04 -21.91
N PRO A 587 13.89 -16.49 -20.96
CA PRO A 587 15.14 -17.19 -21.26
C PRO A 587 14.93 -18.36 -22.22
N ASN A 588 15.69 -18.36 -23.31
CA ASN A 588 15.67 -19.39 -24.36
C ASN A 588 14.33 -19.53 -25.11
N LYS A 589 13.46 -18.52 -25.08
CA LYS A 589 12.20 -18.48 -25.82
C LYS A 589 12.06 -17.19 -26.62
N ASP A 590 11.36 -17.26 -27.74
CA ASP A 590 10.90 -16.08 -28.47
C ASP A 590 9.57 -15.57 -27.89
N GLU A 591 9.58 -15.32 -26.58
CA GLU A 591 8.41 -14.90 -25.79
C GLU A 591 8.79 -13.64 -25.01
N TRP A 592 7.99 -12.58 -25.15
CA TRP A 592 8.36 -11.22 -24.76
C TRP A 592 7.27 -10.54 -23.94
N TYR A 593 7.71 -9.70 -23.01
CA TYR A 593 6.84 -8.93 -22.11
C TYR A 593 7.32 -7.49 -22.04
N LEU A 594 6.37 -6.55 -22.07
CA LEU A 594 6.59 -5.14 -21.88
C LEU A 594 6.34 -4.79 -20.41
N THR A 595 7.36 -4.27 -19.73
CA THR A 595 7.21 -3.69 -18.39
C THR A 595 7.22 -2.18 -18.54
N TYR A 596 6.24 -1.49 -17.99
CA TYR A 596 6.07 -0.04 -18.17
C TYR A 596 5.40 0.57 -16.94
N HIS A 597 5.31 1.90 -16.85
CA HIS A 597 4.48 2.54 -15.83
C HIS A 597 3.25 3.21 -16.43
N ARG A 598 2.26 3.47 -15.59
CA ARG A 598 1.08 4.28 -15.90
C ARG A 598 0.72 5.18 -14.73
N PHE A 599 -0.21 6.11 -14.92
CA PHE A 599 -0.86 6.78 -13.78
C PHE A 599 -1.49 5.74 -12.85
N SER A 600 -1.35 5.95 -11.54
CA SER A 600 -2.01 5.09 -10.55
C SER A 600 -3.51 5.00 -10.78
N TYR A 601 -4.06 3.79 -10.73
CA TYR A 601 -5.49 3.55 -10.85
C TYR A 601 -6.11 3.34 -9.47
N PRO A 602 -7.31 3.88 -9.16
CA PRO A 602 -8.17 4.71 -10.03
C PRO A 602 -7.95 6.23 -9.87
N THR A 603 -7.01 6.65 -9.01
CA THR A 603 -6.96 8.03 -8.51
C THR A 603 -6.02 8.95 -9.28
N GLY A 604 -4.96 8.44 -9.91
CA GLY A 604 -3.88 9.23 -10.53
C GLY A 604 -4.36 10.26 -11.55
N ILE A 605 -5.38 9.95 -12.35
CA ILE A 605 -5.97 10.90 -13.32
C ILE A 605 -6.60 12.13 -12.65
N LYS A 606 -7.04 12.02 -11.39
CA LYS A 606 -7.66 13.10 -10.63
C LYS A 606 -6.64 13.95 -9.87
N MET A 607 -5.35 13.58 -9.88
CA MET A 607 -4.29 14.24 -9.12
C MET A 607 -3.64 15.43 -9.85
N GLY A 608 -4.07 15.75 -11.08
CA GLY A 608 -3.45 16.79 -11.88
C GLY A 608 -1.98 16.47 -12.19
N GLU A 609 -1.07 17.44 -12.05
CA GLU A 609 0.37 17.21 -12.28
C GLU A 609 0.95 16.13 -11.36
N ALA A 610 0.39 15.95 -10.16
CA ALA A 610 0.87 14.94 -9.22
C ALA A 610 0.70 13.50 -9.71
N GLY A 611 -0.19 13.26 -10.69
CA GLY A 611 -0.28 11.97 -11.36
C GLY A 611 1.04 11.54 -12.02
N GLY A 612 1.86 12.50 -12.48
CA GLY A 612 3.17 12.24 -13.07
C GLY A 612 4.25 11.78 -12.10
N PHE A 613 4.03 11.91 -10.79
CA PHE A 613 4.89 11.35 -9.73
C PHE A 613 4.11 10.47 -8.75
N HIS A 614 2.95 9.94 -9.17
CA HIS A 614 2.16 8.92 -8.47
C HIS A 614 1.79 7.80 -9.45
N ARG A 615 2.82 7.15 -9.99
CA ARG A 615 2.70 6.13 -11.04
C ARG A 615 2.77 4.72 -10.47
N GLU A 616 2.44 3.74 -11.31
CA GLU A 616 2.48 2.33 -10.96
C GLU A 616 3.02 1.47 -12.10
N VAL A 617 3.80 0.45 -11.76
CA VAL A 617 4.46 -0.46 -12.71
C VAL A 617 3.50 -1.57 -13.13
N CYS A 618 3.44 -1.86 -14.44
CA CYS A 618 2.58 -2.86 -15.05
C CYS A 618 3.39 -3.77 -15.99
N ILE A 619 2.86 -4.97 -16.26
CA ILE A 619 3.40 -5.89 -17.26
C ILE A 619 2.27 -6.39 -18.16
N ASP A 620 2.49 -6.32 -19.47
CA ASP A 620 1.63 -6.92 -20.49
C ASP A 620 2.47 -7.63 -21.56
N LYS A 621 1.85 -8.53 -22.33
CA LYS A 621 2.56 -9.32 -23.35
C LYS A 621 2.99 -8.45 -24.53
N LEU A 622 4.22 -8.60 -25.00
CA LEU A 622 4.73 -7.97 -26.21
C LEU A 622 4.78 -9.01 -27.34
N GLU A 623 4.16 -8.70 -28.48
CA GLU A 623 4.11 -9.62 -29.62
C GLU A 623 4.67 -8.95 -30.88
N PHE A 624 5.25 -9.76 -31.76
CA PHE A 624 5.79 -9.33 -33.04
C PHE A 624 4.98 -9.96 -34.17
N ASN A 625 4.67 -9.17 -35.19
CA ASN A 625 4.13 -9.65 -36.46
C ASN A 625 5.18 -10.45 -37.24
N ALA A 626 4.73 -11.19 -38.25
CA ALA A 626 5.61 -12.02 -39.09
C ALA A 626 6.67 -11.21 -39.85
N ASP A 627 6.38 -9.96 -40.20
CA ASP A 627 7.31 -9.04 -40.86
C ASP A 627 8.35 -8.41 -39.90
N GLY A 628 8.26 -8.74 -38.61
CA GLY A 628 9.14 -8.23 -37.56
C GLY A 628 8.67 -6.92 -36.92
N THR A 629 7.57 -6.32 -37.36
CA THR A 629 6.96 -5.17 -36.66
C THR A 629 6.36 -5.59 -35.32
N ILE A 630 6.22 -4.66 -34.38
CA ILE A 630 5.58 -4.90 -33.08
C ILE A 630 4.07 -4.75 -33.24
N LYS A 631 3.32 -5.72 -32.72
CA LYS A 631 1.87 -5.60 -32.54
C LYS A 631 1.62 -4.73 -31.30
N GLN A 632 0.86 -3.66 -31.48
CA GLN A 632 0.54 -2.73 -30.40
C GLN A 632 -0.02 -3.49 -29.19
N VAL A 633 0.63 -3.29 -28.03
CA VAL A 633 0.23 -3.83 -26.74
C VAL A 633 -1.03 -3.12 -26.26
N VAL A 634 -1.99 -3.90 -25.76
CA VAL A 634 -3.18 -3.38 -25.10
C VAL A 634 -2.92 -3.42 -23.60
N PRO A 635 -2.87 -2.28 -22.88
CA PRO A 635 -2.66 -2.28 -21.44
C PRO A 635 -3.87 -2.88 -20.71
N THR A 636 -3.63 -3.66 -19.66
CA THR A 636 -4.72 -4.32 -18.91
C THR A 636 -4.61 -4.15 -17.40
N HIS A 637 -5.74 -4.27 -16.68
CA HIS A 637 -5.73 -4.45 -15.22
C HIS A 637 -5.45 -5.91 -14.85
N GLN A 638 -5.94 -6.85 -15.66
CA GLN A 638 -5.77 -8.27 -15.43
C GLN A 638 -4.29 -8.66 -15.43
N GLY A 639 -3.47 -8.00 -16.24
CA GLY A 639 -2.05 -8.30 -16.43
C GLY A 639 -1.83 -9.69 -17.00
N ILE A 640 -0.57 -10.12 -16.95
CA ILE A 640 -0.17 -11.45 -17.42
C ILE A 640 -0.57 -12.54 -16.43
N GLN A 641 -0.61 -13.78 -16.90
CA GLN A 641 -0.66 -14.95 -16.03
C GLN A 641 0.74 -15.30 -15.54
N GLY A 642 0.84 -15.83 -14.32
CA GLY A 642 2.12 -16.28 -13.77
C GLY A 642 2.74 -17.37 -14.65
N LEU A 643 4.04 -17.26 -14.89
CA LEU A 643 4.80 -18.32 -15.54
C LEU A 643 4.78 -19.57 -14.67
N LYS A 644 4.65 -20.74 -15.32
CA LYS A 644 4.65 -22.05 -14.68
C LYS A 644 6.04 -22.66 -14.64
#